data_AF-A0A8J4G9G6-F1
#
_entry.id   AF-A0A8J4G9G6-F1
#
_cell.length_a   1.000
_cell.length_b   1.000
_cell.length_c   1.000
_cell.angle_alpha   90.00
_cell.angle_beta   90.00
_cell.angle_gamma   90.00
#
_symmetry.space_group_name_H-M   'P 1'
#
loop_
_entity.id
_entity.type
_entity.pdbx_description
1 polymer ?
#
loop_
_entity_poly.entity_id
_entity_poly.type
_entity_poly.pdbx_seq_one_letter_code
_entity_poly.pdbx_strand_id
1 'polypeptide(L)'
;MKSYSPMTIAPPEWIVANCVAQLRQLYDTQTAPFVTPFADYCAGLQRARELEVRLVQLDKEGAELRDETAELHSRLAAVDLAAAANTAAQLEEARAALSRAERELGSLYRDKANLLEEVVGANTSLTTARSALESSNTQLAQSRAEVAALREQLSGLGASLELERAARVAATAELAAAMSARDGALVEAERLRHENTTLLRRLMEMKEGEAGRLNDLNRMHEELLEQAARMKQEAELDRQATELIRQRAVAAALSGVAAGALGQPPSVASSVLVAAPPLATAPAGAGGGGTTGTGASSGEWVGAVGAAQPGSGGLQVPMSLREVMGMLAGSPSQRGGGGGGGDGVGTAGLYGTVLRPPELRMPARVPVAVVSVAHKGGCNSLAPQSPGHFVASCGADRTVALWDVAMVSGPGALGTAAGGNGGGGGGGGGGHVGPAISLTGMTAAVNDCAFTCDAAQVVAAGSDRALLVWDATSGRHRHTLTGHMGPVTAVALSPLDCRLAVSVSEDRSFKLWDLSRGFSVRSVPCAKMPLCLALSTDGNTVVTGHLDGSVLLWDVRQCRAGSATPLVEHHDQTHPVVCLEALPSNDSVLMLATRDGSLRLWDFRGATTMRLWRQPGFSLGTCGGTGRPRCHLGISPDGRLLAAGAVDGSVWVWDLRTAGAGPGAGAEPKQLRGGPGGSPVHQDSVVATAFSTDMTALLSADKAGGLAFWQME
;
A
#
# COMPACT_ATOMS: atom_id res chain seq x y z
N MET A 1 -2.53 -11.44 30.71
CA MET A 1 -2.19 -11.10 29.31
C MET A 1 -1.02 -10.13 29.32
N LYS A 2 0.12 -10.45 28.69
CA LYS A 2 1.20 -9.48 28.45
C LYS A 2 1.01 -8.89 27.06
N SER A 3 1.02 -7.57 26.94
CA SER A 3 0.90 -6.85 25.67
C SER A 3 2.16 -7.05 24.82
N TYR A 4 2.02 -7.71 23.67
CA TYR A 4 3.06 -7.70 22.64
C TYR A 4 2.92 -6.44 21.78
N SER A 5 3.90 -5.55 21.86
CA SER A 5 4.07 -4.48 20.87
C SER A 5 4.80 -5.04 19.64
N PRO A 6 4.42 -4.65 18.41
CA PRO A 6 5.11 -5.10 17.21
C PRO A 6 6.49 -4.45 17.12
N MET A 7 7.56 -5.24 17.24
CA MET A 7 8.91 -4.80 16.88
C MET A 7 9.01 -4.70 15.35
N THR A 8 9.09 -3.47 14.84
CA THR A 8 9.57 -3.20 13.48
C THR A 8 11.07 -3.49 13.40
N ILE A 9 11.41 -4.71 13.00
CA ILE A 9 12.80 -5.13 12.79
C ILE A 9 13.31 -4.45 11.52
N ALA A 10 14.07 -3.36 11.68
CA ALA A 10 14.89 -2.84 10.59
C ALA A 10 15.97 -3.87 10.21
N PRO A 11 16.27 -4.07 8.91
CA PRO A 11 17.35 -4.98 8.51
C PRO A 11 18.68 -4.47 9.07
N PRO A 12 19.48 -5.32 9.74
CA PRO A 12 20.70 -4.88 10.39
C PRO A 12 21.75 -4.39 9.38
N GLU A 13 22.47 -3.34 9.74
CA GLU A 13 23.34 -2.56 8.84
C GLU A 13 24.39 -3.38 8.08
N TRP A 14 24.85 -4.50 8.66
CA TRP A 14 25.80 -5.41 7.98
C TRP A 14 25.23 -6.04 6.71
N ILE A 15 23.92 -6.26 6.61
CA ILE A 15 23.27 -6.75 5.39
C ILE A 15 23.31 -5.67 4.31
N VAL A 16 22.99 -4.41 4.68
CA VAL A 16 23.04 -3.27 3.75
C VAL A 16 24.46 -3.04 3.25
N ALA A 17 25.45 -3.06 4.15
CA ALA A 17 26.86 -2.93 3.79
C ALA A 17 27.34 -4.07 2.85
N ASN A 18 26.92 -5.31 3.10
CA ASN A 18 27.28 -6.46 2.26
C ASN A 18 26.60 -6.39 0.89
N CYS A 19 25.32 -5.99 0.81
CA CYS A 19 24.63 -5.74 -0.45
C CYS A 19 25.27 -4.60 -1.25
N VAL A 20 25.69 -3.50 -0.61
CA VAL A 20 26.42 -2.40 -1.28
C VAL A 20 27.79 -2.86 -1.76
N ALA A 21 28.51 -3.69 -1.01
CA ALA A 21 29.78 -4.27 -1.45
C ALA A 21 29.59 -5.20 -2.66
N GLN A 22 28.57 -6.06 -2.66
CA GLN A 22 28.22 -6.92 -3.79
C GLN A 22 27.77 -6.12 -5.02
N LEU A 23 26.99 -5.05 -4.83
CA LEU A 23 26.58 -4.16 -5.92
C LEU A 23 27.77 -3.41 -6.53
N ARG A 24 28.74 -2.96 -5.73
CA ARG A 24 30.01 -2.39 -6.23
C ARG A 24 30.82 -3.43 -6.99
N GLN A 25 30.98 -4.63 -6.45
CA GLN A 25 31.68 -5.72 -7.13
C GLN A 25 31.02 -6.09 -8.46
N LEU A 26 29.68 -6.11 -8.53
CA LEU A 26 28.93 -6.30 -9.78
C LEU A 26 29.12 -5.11 -10.74
N TYR A 27 29.13 -3.87 -10.25
CA TYR A 27 29.39 -2.68 -11.06
C TYR A 27 30.80 -2.73 -11.70
N ASP A 28 31.82 -3.00 -10.89
CA ASP A 28 33.23 -3.06 -11.30
C ASP A 28 33.51 -4.22 -12.27
N THR A 29 32.81 -5.36 -12.12
CA THR A 29 33.00 -6.53 -12.99
C THR A 29 32.10 -6.55 -14.23
N GLN A 30 30.87 -6.01 -14.17
CA GLN A 30 29.87 -6.15 -15.24
C GLN A 30 29.54 -4.84 -15.97
N THR A 31 29.92 -3.66 -15.45
CA THR A 31 29.60 -2.38 -16.10
C THR A 31 30.80 -1.48 -16.37
N ALA A 32 31.82 -1.44 -15.50
CA ALA A 32 33.03 -0.66 -15.75
C ALA A 32 33.74 -1.00 -17.09
N PRO A 33 33.82 -2.27 -17.55
CA PRO A 33 34.40 -2.61 -18.87
C PRO A 33 33.61 -2.11 -20.08
N PHE A 34 32.38 -1.62 -19.89
CA PHE A 34 31.43 -1.27 -20.96
C PHE A 34 31.36 0.23 -21.20
N VAL A 35 31.77 1.05 -20.23
CA VAL A 35 31.74 2.51 -20.34
C VAL A 35 32.70 2.99 -21.42
N THR A 36 33.92 2.45 -21.48
CA THR A 36 34.94 2.92 -22.44
C THR A 36 34.63 2.53 -23.89
N PRO A 37 34.28 1.27 -24.27
CA PRO A 37 34.00 0.95 -25.67
C PRO A 37 32.72 1.62 -26.20
N PHE A 38 31.76 1.89 -25.30
CA PHE A 38 30.55 2.64 -25.64
C PHE A 38 30.86 4.13 -25.89
N ALA A 39 31.66 4.77 -25.02
CA ALA A 39 32.10 6.14 -25.22
C ALA A 39 32.90 6.31 -26.52
N ASP A 40 33.83 5.39 -26.81
CA ASP A 40 34.63 5.39 -28.04
C ASP A 40 33.76 5.21 -29.29
N TYR A 41 32.75 4.34 -29.23
CA TYR A 41 31.76 4.17 -30.32
C TYR A 41 30.91 5.43 -30.53
N CYS A 42 30.44 6.09 -29.46
CA CYS A 42 29.68 7.33 -29.55
C CYS A 42 30.51 8.48 -30.15
N ALA A 43 31.77 8.64 -29.72
CA ALA A 43 32.68 9.64 -30.26
C ALA A 43 33.01 9.37 -31.74
N GLY A 44 33.25 8.11 -32.12
CA GLY A 44 33.45 7.71 -33.51
C GLY A 44 32.23 8.00 -34.40
N LEU A 45 31.01 7.75 -33.90
CA LEU A 45 29.76 8.02 -34.62
C LEU A 45 29.50 9.53 -34.80
N GLN A 46 29.81 10.36 -33.81
CA GLN A 46 29.72 11.81 -33.92
C GLN A 46 30.68 12.34 -35.00
N ARG A 47 31.97 11.95 -34.91
CA ARG A 47 33.00 12.37 -35.86
C ARG A 47 32.70 11.93 -37.30
N ALA A 48 32.17 10.71 -37.50
CA ALA A 48 31.76 10.24 -38.83
C ALA A 48 30.65 11.12 -39.43
N ARG A 49 29.63 11.49 -38.65
CA ARG A 49 28.53 12.37 -39.09
C ARG A 49 29.00 13.79 -39.41
N GLU A 50 29.90 14.35 -38.61
CA GLU A 50 30.48 15.68 -38.85
C GLU A 50 31.23 15.72 -40.19
N LEU A 51 32.02 14.69 -40.48
CA LEU A 51 32.74 14.56 -41.74
C LEU A 51 31.81 14.34 -42.95
N GLU A 52 30.74 13.55 -42.82
CA GLU A 52 29.70 13.40 -43.86
C GLU A 52 29.02 14.73 -44.19
N VAL A 53 28.65 15.52 -43.18
CA VAL A 53 28.06 16.86 -43.37
C VAL A 53 29.05 17.81 -44.05
N ARG A 54 30.33 17.77 -43.67
CA ARG A 54 31.36 18.61 -44.32
C ARG A 54 31.60 18.21 -45.78
N LEU A 55 31.52 16.92 -46.11
CA LEU A 55 31.61 16.42 -47.49
C LEU A 55 30.47 16.99 -48.36
N VAL A 56 29.22 16.92 -47.88
CA VAL A 56 28.04 17.46 -48.59
C VAL A 56 28.17 18.97 -48.82
N GLN A 57 28.68 19.71 -47.82
CA GLN A 57 28.92 21.14 -47.94
C GLN A 57 29.97 21.48 -49.01
N LEU A 58 31.09 20.75 -49.07
CA LEU A 58 32.09 20.93 -50.12
C LEU A 58 31.58 20.55 -51.52
N ASP A 59 30.70 19.54 -51.62
CA ASP A 59 30.07 19.19 -52.90
C ASP A 59 29.14 20.30 -53.42
N LYS A 60 28.51 21.05 -52.51
CA LYS A 60 27.73 22.25 -52.85
C LYS A 60 28.62 23.42 -53.28
N GLU A 61 29.62 23.77 -52.48
CA GLU A 61 30.59 24.84 -52.79
C GLU A 61 31.31 24.57 -54.13
N GLY A 62 31.71 23.32 -54.36
CA GLY A 62 32.31 22.88 -55.62
C GLY A 62 31.32 22.76 -56.79
N ALA A 63 30.01 22.79 -56.58
CA ALA A 63 29.00 22.89 -57.65
C ALA A 63 28.78 24.35 -58.05
N GLU A 64 28.64 25.25 -57.08
CA GLU A 64 28.48 26.70 -57.29
C GLU A 64 29.65 27.26 -58.11
N LEU A 65 30.89 26.92 -57.77
CA LEU A 65 32.08 27.33 -58.54
C LEU A 65 32.19 26.68 -59.94
N ARG A 66 31.56 25.52 -60.17
CA ARG A 66 31.45 24.93 -61.52
C ARG A 66 30.47 25.69 -62.40
N ASP A 67 29.37 26.18 -61.82
CA ASP A 67 28.41 27.02 -62.53
C ASP A 67 29.01 28.42 -62.82
N GLU A 68 29.72 29.02 -61.86
CA GLU A 68 30.45 30.29 -62.06
C GLU A 68 31.55 30.18 -63.12
N THR A 69 32.37 29.11 -63.09
CA THR A 69 33.39 28.90 -64.14
C THR A 69 32.77 28.64 -65.51
N ALA A 70 31.63 27.95 -65.61
CA ALA A 70 30.89 27.79 -66.86
C ALA A 70 30.34 29.14 -67.38
N GLU A 71 29.82 30.00 -66.50
CA GLU A 71 29.36 31.34 -66.87
C GLU A 71 30.52 32.23 -67.35
N LEU A 72 31.66 32.21 -66.65
CA LEU A 72 32.85 32.96 -67.06
C LEU A 72 33.39 32.52 -68.43
N HIS A 73 33.41 31.21 -68.72
CA HIS A 73 33.75 30.70 -70.06
C HIS A 73 32.78 31.20 -71.14
N SER A 74 31.47 31.17 -70.86
CA SER A 74 30.43 31.68 -71.78
C SER A 74 30.59 33.17 -72.07
N ARG A 75 30.84 33.97 -71.02
CA ARG A 75 31.12 35.41 -71.14
C ARG A 75 32.40 35.67 -71.95
N LEU A 76 33.47 34.90 -71.73
CA LEU A 76 34.72 35.03 -72.49
C LEU A 76 34.50 34.78 -73.99
N ALA A 77 33.81 33.68 -74.33
CA ALA A 77 33.49 33.33 -75.71
C ALA A 77 32.61 34.38 -76.42
N ALA A 78 31.69 35.02 -75.69
CA ALA A 78 30.87 36.11 -76.22
C ALA A 78 31.68 37.39 -76.48
N VAL A 79 32.71 37.67 -75.66
CA VAL A 79 33.58 38.83 -75.82
C VAL A 79 34.60 38.64 -76.95
N ASP A 80 35.15 37.44 -77.15
CA ASP A 80 36.05 37.14 -78.28
C ASP A 80 35.39 37.36 -79.66
N LEU A 81 34.05 37.27 -79.73
CA LEU A 81 33.24 37.59 -80.92
C LEU A 81 33.01 39.10 -81.14
N ALA A 82 33.29 39.96 -80.14
CA ALA A 82 32.94 41.37 -80.12
C ALA A 82 34.18 42.29 -80.13
N ALA A 83 34.95 42.26 -81.22
CA ALA A 83 36.23 42.97 -81.34
C ALA A 83 36.12 44.52 -81.36
N ALA A 84 36.27 45.17 -80.19
CA ALA A 84 36.45 46.61 -80.06
C ALA A 84 37.33 46.97 -78.84
N ALA A 85 38.10 48.07 -78.88
CA ALA A 85 39.15 48.35 -77.89
C ALA A 85 38.69 48.38 -76.41
N ASN A 86 37.45 48.78 -76.12
CA ASN A 86 36.89 48.76 -74.75
C ASN A 86 36.70 47.34 -74.19
N THR A 87 36.60 46.32 -75.04
CA THR A 87 36.43 44.93 -74.61
C THR A 87 37.74 44.28 -74.13
N ALA A 88 38.90 44.79 -74.54
CA ALA A 88 40.19 44.19 -74.19
C ALA A 88 40.51 44.25 -72.68
N ALA A 89 40.14 45.35 -72.01
CA ALA A 89 40.30 45.45 -70.55
C ALA A 89 39.36 44.50 -69.79
N GLN A 90 38.11 44.39 -70.27
CA GLN A 90 37.11 43.47 -69.71
C GLN A 90 37.49 42.00 -69.96
N LEU A 91 38.15 41.69 -71.07
CA LEU A 91 38.69 40.37 -71.40
C LEU A 91 39.79 39.95 -70.41
N GLU A 92 40.74 40.83 -70.11
CA GLU A 92 41.81 40.54 -69.14
C GLU A 92 41.28 40.44 -67.71
N GLU A 93 40.28 41.26 -67.32
CA GLU A 93 39.59 41.12 -66.05
C GLU A 93 38.84 39.78 -65.94
N ALA A 94 38.14 39.36 -67.00
CA ALA A 94 37.45 38.08 -67.07
C ALA A 94 38.43 36.88 -67.03
N ARG A 95 39.57 36.95 -67.72
CA ARG A 95 40.65 35.95 -67.67
C ARG A 95 41.25 35.87 -66.26
N ALA A 96 41.49 37.01 -65.61
CA ALA A 96 41.99 37.06 -64.23
C ALA A 96 40.96 36.51 -63.23
N ALA A 97 39.65 36.72 -63.45
CA ALA A 97 38.58 36.11 -62.67
C ALA A 97 38.50 34.58 -62.87
N LEU A 98 38.51 34.11 -64.12
CA LEU A 98 38.50 32.68 -64.45
C LEU A 98 39.69 31.95 -63.81
N SER A 99 40.90 32.49 -63.95
CA SER A 99 42.09 31.89 -63.33
C SER A 99 42.02 31.82 -61.80
N ARG A 100 41.24 32.68 -61.14
CA ARG A 100 41.00 32.63 -59.69
C ARG A 100 40.03 31.51 -59.35
N ALA A 101 38.88 31.48 -60.01
CA ALA A 101 37.86 30.45 -59.81
C ALA A 101 38.41 29.03 -60.09
N GLU A 102 39.23 28.85 -61.14
CA GLU A 102 39.91 27.56 -61.43
C GLU A 102 40.89 27.15 -60.31
N ARG A 103 41.63 28.11 -59.74
CA ARG A 103 42.54 27.85 -58.61
C ARG A 103 41.77 27.51 -57.33
N GLU A 104 40.66 28.19 -57.07
CA GLU A 104 39.78 27.98 -55.92
C GLU A 104 39.09 26.61 -55.99
N LEU A 105 38.55 26.25 -57.16
CA LEU A 105 38.04 24.91 -57.46
C LEU A 105 39.13 23.83 -57.30
N GLY A 106 40.37 24.12 -57.74
CA GLY A 106 41.53 23.26 -57.56
C GLY A 106 42.03 23.12 -56.11
N SER A 107 41.74 24.06 -55.20
CA SER A 107 41.88 23.85 -53.75
C SER A 107 40.76 22.97 -53.19
N LEU A 108 39.49 23.26 -53.52
CA LEU A 108 38.36 22.49 -52.99
C LEU A 108 38.40 21.02 -53.36
N TYR A 109 38.87 20.67 -54.58
CA TYR A 109 39.07 19.26 -54.93
C TYR A 109 40.17 18.57 -54.10
N ARG A 110 41.21 19.29 -53.67
CA ARG A 110 42.24 18.77 -52.75
C ARG A 110 41.71 18.64 -51.33
N ASP A 111 40.98 19.64 -50.84
CA ASP A 111 40.35 19.61 -49.52
C ASP A 111 39.31 18.48 -49.41
N LYS A 112 38.52 18.26 -50.49
CA LYS A 112 37.62 17.12 -50.62
C LYS A 112 38.35 15.78 -50.62
N ALA A 113 39.49 15.67 -51.30
CA ALA A 113 40.29 14.43 -51.31
C ALA A 113 40.82 14.11 -49.90
N ASN A 114 41.37 15.10 -49.19
CA ASN A 114 41.84 14.96 -47.81
C ASN A 114 40.70 14.52 -46.87
N LEU A 115 39.52 15.14 -46.97
CA LEU A 115 38.35 14.76 -46.17
C LEU A 115 37.81 13.37 -46.50
N LEU A 116 37.93 12.89 -47.74
CA LEU A 116 37.58 11.50 -48.08
C LEU A 116 38.53 10.50 -47.40
N GLU A 117 39.82 10.81 -47.29
CA GLU A 117 40.75 9.98 -46.49
C GLU A 117 40.40 10.00 -44.99
N GLU A 118 40.04 11.17 -44.43
CA GLU A 118 39.56 11.28 -43.05
C GLU A 118 38.25 10.51 -42.80
N VAL A 119 37.30 10.53 -43.75
CA VAL A 119 36.05 9.73 -43.68
C VAL A 119 36.34 8.23 -43.68
N VAL A 120 37.29 7.77 -44.50
CA VAL A 120 37.72 6.36 -44.51
C VAL A 120 38.37 6.01 -43.17
N GLY A 121 39.27 6.86 -42.66
CA GLY A 121 39.88 6.70 -41.34
C GLY A 121 38.85 6.60 -40.21
N ALA A 122 37.92 7.56 -40.13
CA ALA A 122 36.85 7.57 -39.14
C ALA A 122 35.96 6.32 -39.22
N ASN A 123 35.59 5.88 -40.42
CA ASN A 123 34.81 4.66 -40.61
C ASN A 123 35.57 3.40 -40.16
N THR A 124 36.89 3.30 -40.40
CA THR A 124 37.67 2.16 -39.87
C THR A 124 37.75 2.18 -38.34
N SER A 125 37.90 3.34 -37.71
CA SER A 125 37.86 3.42 -36.24
C SER A 125 36.49 3.03 -35.68
N LEU A 126 35.39 3.46 -36.32
CA LEU A 126 34.03 3.11 -35.94
C LEU A 126 33.77 1.59 -36.06
N THR A 127 34.25 0.91 -37.11
CA THR A 127 34.10 -0.55 -37.22
C THR A 127 34.89 -1.29 -36.15
N THR A 128 36.08 -0.83 -35.77
CA THR A 128 36.84 -1.43 -34.65
C THR A 128 36.11 -1.25 -33.31
N ALA A 129 35.66 -0.03 -32.98
CA ALA A 129 34.89 0.24 -31.76
C ALA A 129 33.58 -0.58 -31.70
N ARG A 130 32.89 -0.71 -32.84
CA ARG A 130 31.70 -1.56 -32.97
C ARG A 130 32.02 -3.04 -32.69
N SER A 131 33.09 -3.58 -33.25
CA SER A 131 33.48 -4.98 -32.99
C SER A 131 33.85 -5.23 -31.53
N ALA A 132 34.49 -4.26 -30.86
CA ALA A 132 34.76 -4.31 -29.43
C ALA A 132 33.47 -4.29 -28.61
N LEU A 133 32.52 -3.40 -28.93
CA LEU A 133 31.21 -3.31 -28.28
C LEU A 133 30.37 -4.59 -28.49
N GLU A 134 30.39 -5.18 -29.69
CA GLU A 134 29.74 -6.46 -29.98
C GLU A 134 30.36 -7.60 -29.13
N SER A 135 31.70 -7.67 -29.03
CA SER A 135 32.38 -8.65 -28.17
C SER A 135 32.00 -8.49 -26.68
N SER A 136 31.98 -7.25 -26.18
CA SER A 136 31.63 -6.94 -24.80
C SER A 136 30.17 -7.34 -24.51
N ASN A 137 29.23 -7.02 -25.42
CA ASN A 137 27.83 -7.43 -25.31
C ASN A 137 27.65 -8.96 -25.20
N THR A 138 28.49 -9.76 -25.87
CA THR A 138 28.43 -11.24 -25.70
C THR A 138 28.88 -11.69 -24.30
N GLN A 139 29.89 -11.04 -23.70
CA GLN A 139 30.31 -11.31 -22.32
C GLN A 139 29.23 -10.91 -21.31
N LEU A 140 28.53 -9.80 -21.55
CA LEU A 140 27.40 -9.37 -20.70
C LEU A 140 26.18 -10.29 -20.82
N ALA A 141 25.94 -10.87 -21.99
CA ALA A 141 24.92 -11.90 -22.16
C ALA A 141 25.26 -13.19 -21.39
N GLN A 142 26.54 -13.59 -21.36
CA GLN A 142 27.02 -14.72 -20.58
C GLN A 142 26.87 -14.48 -19.07
N SER A 143 27.33 -13.35 -18.54
CA SER A 143 27.21 -13.04 -17.10
C SER A 143 25.76 -12.88 -16.65
N ARG A 144 24.86 -12.36 -17.50
CA ARG A 144 23.41 -12.35 -17.24
C ARG A 144 22.83 -13.76 -17.15
N ALA A 145 23.28 -14.70 -17.98
CA ALA A 145 22.82 -16.09 -17.93
C ALA A 145 23.29 -16.79 -16.63
N GLU A 146 24.52 -16.55 -16.19
CA GLU A 146 25.05 -17.05 -14.91
C GLU A 146 24.24 -16.50 -13.72
N VAL A 147 23.95 -15.20 -13.69
CA VAL A 147 23.10 -14.58 -12.66
C VAL A 147 21.67 -15.14 -12.68
N ALA A 148 21.11 -15.45 -13.85
CA ALA A 148 19.80 -16.08 -13.95
C ALA A 148 19.79 -17.49 -13.34
N ALA A 149 20.81 -18.32 -13.63
CA ALA A 149 20.95 -19.65 -13.05
C ALA A 149 21.10 -19.62 -11.51
N LEU A 150 21.87 -18.66 -10.98
CA LEU A 150 22.01 -18.46 -9.54
C LEU A 150 20.69 -18.05 -8.86
N ARG A 151 19.86 -17.23 -9.54
CA ARG A 151 18.53 -16.86 -9.03
C ARG A 151 17.57 -18.05 -8.98
N GLU A 152 17.64 -18.96 -9.95
CA GLU A 152 16.84 -20.20 -9.97
C GLU A 152 17.26 -21.16 -8.83
N GLN A 153 18.56 -21.29 -8.57
CA GLN A 153 19.04 -22.04 -7.39
C GLN A 153 18.55 -21.43 -6.07
N LEU A 154 18.55 -20.09 -5.97
CA LEU A 154 18.14 -19.38 -4.77
C LEU A 154 16.62 -19.42 -4.53
N SER A 155 15.80 -19.45 -5.59
CA SER A 155 14.35 -19.66 -5.45
C SER A 155 14.02 -21.11 -5.05
N GLY A 156 14.75 -22.10 -5.57
CA GLY A 156 14.65 -23.49 -5.13
C GLY A 156 14.99 -23.67 -3.65
N LEU A 157 16.07 -23.03 -3.17
CA LEU A 157 16.41 -23.01 -1.73
C LEU A 157 15.33 -22.30 -0.90
N GLY A 158 14.79 -21.17 -1.38
CA GLY A 158 13.69 -20.47 -0.72
C GLY A 158 12.44 -21.33 -0.56
N ALA A 159 12.05 -22.06 -1.61
CA ALA A 159 10.93 -23.00 -1.54
C ALA A 159 11.18 -24.16 -0.54
N SER A 160 12.40 -24.67 -0.45
CA SER A 160 12.76 -25.69 0.54
C SER A 160 12.68 -25.18 1.99
N LEU A 161 13.06 -23.91 2.22
CA LEU A 161 13.00 -23.29 3.55
C LEU A 161 11.55 -23.02 3.98
N GLU A 162 10.68 -22.60 3.07
CA GLU A 162 9.25 -22.43 3.39
C GLU A 162 8.55 -23.77 3.65
N LEU A 163 8.92 -24.84 2.93
CA LEU A 163 8.45 -26.19 3.23
C LEU A 163 8.87 -26.64 4.64
N GLU A 164 10.13 -26.37 5.04
CA GLU A 164 10.62 -26.70 6.38
C GLU A 164 9.93 -25.85 7.47
N ARG A 165 9.69 -24.55 7.21
CA ARG A 165 8.94 -23.65 8.10
C ARG A 165 7.51 -24.16 8.30
N ALA A 166 6.81 -24.53 7.23
CA ALA A 166 5.47 -25.09 7.30
C ALA A 166 5.43 -26.40 8.11
N ALA A 167 6.39 -27.30 7.89
CA ALA A 167 6.53 -28.54 8.66
C ALA A 167 6.77 -28.29 10.16
N ARG A 168 7.64 -27.32 10.51
CA ARG A 168 7.86 -26.91 11.91
C ARG A 168 6.61 -26.33 12.55
N VAL A 169 5.86 -25.48 11.84
CA VAL A 169 4.59 -24.92 12.34
C VAL A 169 3.57 -26.04 12.59
N ALA A 170 3.40 -26.98 11.67
CA ALA A 170 2.53 -28.14 11.84
C ALA A 170 2.91 -28.97 13.08
N ALA A 171 4.20 -29.31 13.24
CA ALA A 171 4.69 -30.04 14.41
C ALA A 171 4.45 -29.29 15.74
N THR A 172 4.58 -27.96 15.76
CA THR A 172 4.25 -27.17 16.97
C THR A 172 2.75 -27.13 17.27
N ALA A 173 1.90 -27.16 16.24
CA ALA A 173 0.44 -27.23 16.42
C ALA A 173 -0.01 -28.60 16.94
N GLU A 174 0.56 -29.70 16.41
CA GLU A 174 0.33 -31.05 16.92
C GLU A 174 0.78 -31.19 18.39
N LEU A 175 1.94 -30.66 18.75
CA LEU A 175 2.42 -30.64 20.14
C LEU A 175 1.48 -29.84 21.07
N ALA A 176 0.98 -28.68 20.61
CA ALA A 176 0.02 -27.88 21.36
C ALA A 176 -1.32 -28.61 21.56
N ALA A 177 -1.82 -29.30 20.54
CA ALA A 177 -3.02 -30.13 20.63
C ALA A 177 -2.83 -31.30 21.61
N ALA A 178 -1.67 -31.98 21.56
CA ALA A 178 -1.33 -33.07 22.48
C ALA A 178 -1.22 -32.60 23.94
N MET A 179 -0.65 -31.40 24.20
CA MET A 179 -0.63 -30.81 25.54
C MET A 179 -2.04 -30.48 26.04
N SER A 180 -2.89 -29.88 25.20
CA SER A 180 -4.29 -29.60 25.56
C SER A 180 -5.07 -30.87 25.91
N ALA A 181 -4.92 -31.94 25.11
CA ALA A 181 -5.53 -33.23 25.39
C ALA A 181 -5.04 -33.87 26.70
N ARG A 182 -3.73 -33.78 26.99
CA ARG A 182 -3.14 -34.25 28.25
C ARG A 182 -3.70 -33.49 29.45
N ASP A 183 -3.79 -32.17 29.35
CA ASP A 183 -4.23 -31.32 30.46
C ASP A 183 -5.74 -31.52 30.73
N GLY A 184 -6.55 -31.73 29.69
CA GLY A 184 -7.95 -32.17 29.83
C GLY A 184 -8.08 -33.54 30.52
N ALA A 185 -7.23 -34.50 30.15
CA ALA A 185 -7.22 -35.83 30.80
C ALA A 185 -6.78 -35.77 32.28
N LEU A 186 -5.89 -34.84 32.65
CA LEU A 186 -5.51 -34.60 34.04
C LEU A 186 -6.68 -34.05 34.87
N VAL A 187 -7.44 -33.08 34.34
CA VAL A 187 -8.63 -32.53 35.02
C VAL A 187 -9.68 -33.62 35.26
N GLU A 188 -9.94 -34.49 34.28
CA GLU A 188 -10.89 -35.59 34.45
C GLU A 188 -10.38 -36.65 35.45
N ALA A 189 -9.08 -36.94 35.46
CA ALA A 189 -8.48 -37.83 36.46
C ALA A 189 -8.57 -37.26 37.89
N GLU A 190 -8.44 -35.95 38.06
CA GLU A 190 -8.65 -35.27 39.35
C GLU A 190 -10.13 -35.29 39.77
N ARG A 191 -11.07 -35.08 38.83
CA ARG A 191 -12.52 -35.21 39.07
C ARG A 191 -12.88 -36.61 39.56
N LEU A 192 -12.43 -37.64 38.85
CA LEU A 192 -12.68 -39.05 39.22
C LEU A 192 -12.02 -39.44 40.56
N ARG A 193 -10.85 -38.86 40.90
CA ARG A 193 -10.25 -39.02 42.24
C ARG A 193 -11.13 -38.40 43.32
N HIS A 194 -11.63 -37.17 43.10
CA HIS A 194 -12.53 -36.53 44.05
C HIS A 194 -13.80 -37.34 44.26
N GLU A 195 -14.48 -37.74 43.18
CA GLU A 195 -15.68 -38.60 43.22
C GLU A 195 -15.42 -39.90 44.00
N ASN A 196 -14.32 -40.61 43.71
CA ASN A 196 -13.93 -41.80 44.48
C ASN A 196 -13.73 -41.52 45.99
N THR A 197 -13.10 -40.41 46.38
CA THR A 197 -12.98 -40.08 47.81
C THR A 197 -14.32 -39.78 48.49
N THR A 198 -15.29 -39.20 47.76
CA THR A 198 -16.64 -38.97 48.30
C THR A 198 -17.44 -40.27 48.43
N LEU A 199 -17.30 -41.20 47.47
CA LEU A 199 -17.93 -42.52 47.52
C LEU A 199 -17.36 -43.37 48.65
N LEU A 200 -16.03 -43.37 48.84
CA LEU A 200 -15.39 -44.05 49.97
C LEU A 200 -15.88 -43.52 51.31
N ARG A 201 -16.03 -42.19 51.46
CA ARG A 201 -16.58 -41.58 52.69
C ARG A 201 -18.01 -42.07 52.97
N ARG A 202 -18.89 -42.03 51.98
CA ARG A 202 -20.28 -42.54 52.12
C ARG A 202 -20.34 -44.02 52.47
N LEU A 203 -19.41 -44.82 51.94
CA LEU A 203 -19.33 -46.25 52.24
C LEU A 203 -18.89 -46.48 53.70
N MET A 204 -17.92 -45.70 54.21
CA MET A 204 -17.55 -45.70 55.63
C MET A 204 -18.71 -45.27 56.52
N GLU A 205 -19.41 -44.16 56.20
CA GLU A 205 -20.59 -43.68 56.93
C GLU A 205 -21.70 -44.75 57.00
N MET A 206 -21.96 -45.47 55.90
CA MET A 206 -22.91 -46.60 55.90
C MET A 206 -22.42 -47.76 56.77
N LYS A 207 -21.12 -48.10 56.76
CA LYS A 207 -20.56 -49.18 57.57
C LYS A 207 -20.57 -48.86 59.07
N GLU A 208 -20.28 -47.62 59.45
CA GLU A 208 -20.43 -47.13 60.81
C GLU A 208 -21.90 -47.16 61.26
N GLY A 209 -22.83 -46.78 60.39
CA GLY A 209 -24.28 -46.88 60.65
C GLY A 209 -24.78 -48.33 60.78
N GLU A 210 -24.26 -49.27 59.98
CA GLU A 210 -24.53 -50.71 60.12
C GLU A 210 -23.97 -51.28 61.43
N ALA A 211 -22.73 -50.91 61.80
CA ALA A 211 -22.12 -51.32 63.06
C ALA A 211 -22.88 -50.76 64.28
N GLY A 212 -23.36 -49.51 64.21
CA GLY A 212 -24.21 -48.90 65.22
C GLY A 212 -25.50 -49.71 65.43
N ARG A 213 -26.24 -50.01 64.35
CA ARG A 213 -27.45 -50.85 64.41
C ARG A 213 -27.18 -52.25 64.98
N LEU A 214 -26.02 -52.84 64.68
CA LEU A 214 -25.63 -54.15 65.20
C LEU A 214 -25.39 -54.09 66.72
N ASN A 215 -24.75 -53.02 67.20
CA ASN A 215 -24.54 -52.79 68.63
C ASN A 215 -25.86 -52.53 69.37
N ASP A 216 -26.77 -51.74 68.79
CA ASP A 216 -28.11 -51.52 69.34
C ASP A 216 -28.91 -52.83 69.42
N LEU A 217 -28.80 -53.69 68.40
CA LEU A 217 -29.44 -55.01 68.38
C LEU A 217 -28.85 -55.96 69.44
N ASN A 218 -27.52 -55.96 69.62
CA ASN A 218 -26.85 -56.73 70.66
C ASN A 218 -27.27 -56.26 72.06
N ARG A 219 -27.33 -54.95 72.29
CA ARG A 219 -27.84 -54.37 73.54
C ARG A 219 -29.30 -54.77 73.80
N MET A 220 -30.17 -54.68 72.80
CA MET A 220 -31.56 -55.15 72.89
C MET A 220 -31.63 -56.65 73.23
N HIS A 221 -30.71 -57.46 72.69
CA HIS A 221 -30.63 -58.89 73.01
C HIS A 221 -30.19 -59.13 74.45
N GLU A 222 -29.21 -58.38 74.97
CA GLU A 222 -28.80 -58.41 76.38
C GLU A 222 -29.94 -57.99 77.32
N GLU A 223 -30.65 -56.89 77.00
CA GLU A 223 -31.83 -56.44 77.76
C GLU A 223 -32.95 -57.50 77.77
N LEU A 224 -33.18 -58.21 76.66
CA LEU A 224 -34.14 -59.32 76.58
C LEU A 224 -33.68 -60.56 77.37
N LEU A 225 -32.38 -60.87 77.38
CA LEU A 225 -31.82 -61.94 78.19
C LEU A 225 -31.93 -61.64 79.69
N GLU A 226 -31.70 -60.39 80.10
CA GLU A 226 -31.96 -59.93 81.47
C GLU A 226 -33.45 -60.04 81.84
N GLN A 227 -34.37 -59.59 80.98
CA GLN A 227 -35.81 -59.72 81.22
C GLN A 227 -36.22 -61.20 81.34
N ALA A 228 -35.70 -62.08 80.49
CA ALA A 228 -35.94 -63.52 80.58
C ALA A 228 -35.36 -64.15 81.86
N ALA A 229 -34.23 -63.65 82.36
CA ALA A 229 -33.66 -64.07 83.65
C ALA A 229 -34.52 -63.59 84.83
N ARG A 230 -35.01 -62.34 84.80
CA ARG A 230 -35.92 -61.78 85.82
C ARG A 230 -37.24 -62.55 85.86
N MET A 231 -37.89 -62.79 84.71
CA MET A 231 -39.12 -63.60 84.67
C MET A 231 -38.91 -65.04 85.17
N LYS A 232 -37.72 -65.64 84.97
CA LYS A 232 -37.40 -66.95 85.56
C LYS A 232 -37.25 -66.88 87.08
N GLN A 233 -36.65 -65.81 87.62
CA GLN A 233 -36.59 -65.61 89.07
C GLN A 233 -37.97 -65.36 89.67
N GLU A 234 -38.81 -64.54 89.03
CA GLU A 234 -40.20 -64.30 89.44
C GLU A 234 -41.02 -65.60 89.42
N ALA A 235 -40.94 -66.39 88.34
CA ALA A 235 -41.63 -67.68 88.25
C ALA A 235 -41.14 -68.70 89.29
N GLU A 236 -39.86 -68.68 89.68
CA GLU A 236 -39.33 -69.54 90.74
C GLU A 236 -39.75 -69.06 92.14
N LEU A 237 -39.85 -67.74 92.36
CA LEU A 237 -40.43 -67.16 93.58
C LEU A 237 -41.93 -67.49 93.69
N ASP A 238 -42.69 -67.41 92.60
CA ASP A 238 -44.10 -67.84 92.54
C ASP A 238 -44.26 -69.34 92.78
N ARG A 239 -43.31 -70.15 92.31
CA ARG A 239 -43.25 -71.60 92.60
C ARG A 239 -43.01 -71.86 94.09
N GLN A 240 -42.13 -71.10 94.72
CA GLN A 240 -41.89 -71.17 96.17
C GLN A 240 -43.12 -70.66 96.96
N ALA A 241 -43.77 -69.60 96.52
CA ALA A 241 -44.98 -69.06 97.13
C ALA A 241 -46.17 -70.04 97.03
N THR A 242 -46.36 -70.68 95.87
CA THR A 242 -47.41 -71.70 95.69
C THR A 242 -47.15 -72.97 96.49
N GLU A 243 -45.89 -73.39 96.66
CA GLU A 243 -45.54 -74.49 97.56
C GLU A 243 -45.76 -74.12 99.04
N LEU A 244 -45.45 -72.89 99.46
CA LEU A 244 -45.80 -72.40 100.81
C LEU A 244 -47.32 -72.31 101.04
N ILE A 245 -48.10 -71.93 100.02
CA ILE A 245 -49.57 -71.96 100.07
C ILE A 245 -50.07 -73.40 100.18
N ARG A 246 -49.49 -74.36 99.43
CA ARG A 246 -49.81 -75.79 99.52
C ARG A 246 -49.52 -76.34 100.91
N GLN A 247 -48.38 -76.01 101.50
CA GLN A 247 -48.01 -76.41 102.86
C GLN A 247 -48.96 -75.81 103.90
N ARG A 248 -49.37 -74.54 103.75
CA ARG A 248 -50.41 -73.92 104.59
C ARG A 248 -51.80 -74.55 104.42
N ALA A 249 -52.18 -74.93 103.20
CA ALA A 249 -53.46 -75.60 102.93
C ALA A 249 -53.51 -77.01 103.53
N VAL A 250 -52.39 -77.76 103.48
CA VAL A 250 -52.26 -79.06 104.16
C VAL A 250 -52.32 -78.89 105.69
N ALA A 251 -51.70 -77.84 106.24
CA ALA A 251 -51.80 -77.53 107.66
C ALA A 251 -53.25 -77.16 108.09
N ALA A 252 -53.97 -76.38 107.28
CA ALA A 252 -55.36 -76.00 107.54
C ALA A 252 -56.34 -77.19 107.41
N ALA A 253 -56.11 -78.10 106.47
CA ALA A 253 -56.91 -79.32 106.30
C ALA A 253 -56.76 -80.31 107.47
N LEU A 254 -55.70 -80.21 108.26
CA LEU A 254 -55.45 -81.05 109.44
C LEU A 254 -56.03 -80.48 110.74
N SER A 255 -56.68 -79.30 110.74
CA SER A 255 -57.05 -78.60 111.98
C SER A 255 -58.52 -78.13 112.09
N GLY A 256 -59.47 -78.71 111.34
CA GLY A 256 -60.84 -78.15 111.26
C GLY A 256 -61.99 -79.11 110.92
N VAL A 257 -62.28 -80.09 111.77
CA VAL A 257 -63.53 -80.88 111.72
C VAL A 257 -64.30 -80.74 113.03
N ALA A 258 -65.01 -79.61 113.21
CA ALA A 258 -66.05 -79.42 114.23
C ALA A 258 -66.91 -78.19 113.93
N ALA A 259 -68.25 -78.37 113.90
CA ALA A 259 -69.30 -77.34 113.73
C ALA A 259 -69.27 -76.53 112.39
N GLY A 260 -70.40 -76.01 111.88
CA GLY A 260 -71.78 -76.19 112.32
C GLY A 260 -72.69 -74.99 111.99
N ALA A 261 -73.34 -75.03 110.82
CA ALA A 261 -74.61 -74.38 110.44
C ALA A 261 -74.81 -72.84 110.51
N LEU A 262 -75.75 -72.37 109.67
CA LEU A 262 -76.50 -71.09 109.69
C LEU A 262 -75.79 -69.78 109.26
N GLY A 263 -76.54 -68.92 108.55
CA GLY A 263 -76.21 -67.50 108.33
C GLY A 263 -76.58 -66.94 106.94
N GLN A 264 -77.61 -66.10 106.86
CA GLN A 264 -77.98 -65.34 105.65
C GLN A 264 -77.32 -63.93 105.61
N PRO A 265 -77.40 -63.15 104.50
CA PRO A 265 -76.47 -62.06 104.21
C PRO A 265 -76.94 -60.65 104.62
N PRO A 266 -75.99 -59.69 104.62
CA PRO A 266 -76.20 -58.31 104.14
C PRO A 266 -75.07 -57.87 103.16
N SER A 267 -75.03 -56.72 102.49
CA SER A 267 -76.01 -55.87 101.76
C SER A 267 -75.47 -54.42 101.68
N VAL A 268 -75.03 -54.01 100.48
CA VAL A 268 -75.12 -52.64 99.88
C VAL A 268 -74.19 -51.49 100.33
N ALA A 269 -73.72 -50.75 99.29
CA ALA A 269 -73.21 -49.36 99.17
C ALA A 269 -71.68 -49.20 98.99
N SER A 270 -71.12 -48.30 98.16
CA SER A 270 -71.55 -47.46 96.99
C SER A 270 -70.33 -46.61 96.54
N SER A 271 -70.10 -46.12 95.32
CA SER A 271 -70.63 -46.28 93.93
C SER A 271 -69.54 -45.73 92.95
N VAL A 272 -69.56 -45.92 91.62
CA VAL A 272 -70.19 -45.09 90.56
C VAL A 272 -69.89 -45.76 89.19
N LEU A 273 -70.84 -45.69 88.24
CA LEU A 273 -70.68 -46.18 86.84
C LEU A 273 -69.98 -45.14 85.94
N VAL A 274 -69.38 -45.57 84.82
CA VAL A 274 -69.77 -45.14 83.44
C VAL A 274 -69.02 -45.90 82.32
N ALA A 275 -69.81 -46.38 81.34
CA ALA A 275 -69.53 -46.68 79.92
C ALA A 275 -68.46 -47.70 79.43
N ALA A 276 -68.97 -48.70 78.70
CA ALA A 276 -68.40 -49.35 77.52
C ALA A 276 -69.58 -49.94 76.68
N PRO A 277 -69.38 -50.57 75.50
CA PRO A 277 -68.80 -50.11 74.22
C PRO A 277 -69.91 -50.06 73.13
N PRO A 278 -69.66 -50.20 71.78
CA PRO A 278 -69.42 -51.53 71.17
C PRO A 278 -68.51 -51.56 69.89
N LEU A 279 -68.38 -52.76 69.28
CA LEU A 279 -67.55 -53.13 68.10
C LEU A 279 -68.15 -52.74 66.73
N ALA A 280 -67.31 -52.68 65.67
CA ALA A 280 -67.42 -53.42 64.37
C ALA A 280 -66.54 -52.75 63.26
N THR A 281 -65.49 -53.38 62.68
CA THR A 281 -65.41 -54.25 61.45
C THR A 281 -64.65 -53.58 60.27
N ALA A 282 -63.93 -54.38 59.45
CA ALA A 282 -63.16 -53.97 58.25
C ALA A 282 -64.04 -53.97 56.95
N PRO A 283 -63.57 -53.71 55.68
CA PRO A 283 -62.43 -54.38 55.01
C PRO A 283 -61.63 -53.63 53.88
N ALA A 284 -60.52 -54.28 53.46
CA ALA A 284 -59.83 -54.42 52.15
C ALA A 284 -60.00 -53.47 50.92
N GLY A 285 -58.91 -53.30 50.14
CA GLY A 285 -58.98 -53.05 48.68
C GLY A 285 -57.78 -52.37 47.97
N ALA A 286 -57.15 -53.11 47.05
CA ALA A 286 -56.19 -52.82 45.94
C ALA A 286 -56.25 -51.46 45.18
N GLY A 287 -55.32 -51.06 44.28
CA GLY A 287 -54.06 -51.65 43.76
C GLY A 287 -53.48 -50.91 42.52
N GLY A 288 -52.39 -51.41 41.90
CA GLY A 288 -51.86 -51.06 40.54
C GLY A 288 -50.88 -49.87 40.49
N GLY A 289 -49.74 -49.83 39.77
CA GLY A 289 -49.44 -50.21 38.36
C GLY A 289 -49.74 -49.02 37.42
N GLY A 290 -48.92 -48.54 36.47
CA GLY A 290 -47.53 -48.85 36.04
C GLY A 290 -47.24 -48.30 34.62
N THR A 291 -46.06 -47.68 34.40
CA THR A 291 -45.32 -47.50 33.12
C THR A 291 -45.88 -46.67 31.93
N THR A 292 -44.93 -46.08 31.16
CA THR A 292 -45.04 -45.44 29.81
C THR A 292 -45.78 -44.09 29.72
N GLY A 293 -45.47 -43.16 28.79
CA GLY A 293 -44.34 -43.06 27.86
C GLY A 293 -44.60 -42.12 26.65
N THR A 294 -43.68 -41.16 26.39
CA THR A 294 -43.42 -40.43 25.11
C THR A 294 -44.48 -39.51 24.46
N GLY A 295 -44.00 -38.45 23.77
CA GLY A 295 -44.75 -37.53 22.88
C GLY A 295 -44.92 -36.12 23.48
N ALA A 296 -44.21 -35.07 23.02
CA ALA A 296 -44.43 -34.28 21.79
C ALA A 296 -45.82 -33.59 21.76
N SER A 297 -46.00 -32.31 21.39
CA SER A 297 -45.12 -31.23 20.88
C SER A 297 -45.91 -29.92 20.81
N SER A 298 -45.26 -28.77 20.62
CA SER A 298 -45.87 -27.42 20.39
C SER A 298 -46.72 -26.89 21.58
N GLY A 299 -46.97 -25.59 21.72
CA GLY A 299 -46.57 -24.42 20.94
C GLY A 299 -47.03 -23.15 21.69
N GLU A 300 -46.47 -22.01 21.32
CA GLU A 300 -46.69 -20.67 21.89
C GLU A 300 -48.14 -20.34 22.33
N TRP A 301 -48.31 -19.48 23.35
CA TRP A 301 -48.75 -18.09 23.13
C TRP A 301 -48.61 -17.21 24.39
N VAL A 302 -48.61 -15.90 24.14
CA VAL A 302 -48.34 -14.80 25.09
C VAL A 302 -49.64 -14.27 25.72
N GLY A 303 -49.62 -13.74 26.96
CA GLY A 303 -50.73 -12.84 27.36
C GLY A 303 -50.98 -12.45 28.84
N ALA A 304 -50.11 -11.63 29.42
CA ALA A 304 -50.46 -10.50 30.30
C ALA A 304 -51.05 -10.69 31.74
N VAL A 305 -50.97 -9.57 32.50
CA VAL A 305 -51.53 -9.25 33.83
C VAL A 305 -50.77 -9.90 35.03
N GLY A 306 -50.40 -9.17 36.09
CA GLY A 306 -50.69 -7.78 36.45
C GLY A 306 -49.67 -7.17 37.44
N ALA A 307 -49.84 -5.88 37.75
CA ALA A 307 -48.87 -5.05 38.47
C ALA A 307 -49.16 -4.91 39.98
N ALA A 308 -48.11 -4.66 40.79
CA ALA A 308 -48.11 -3.65 41.86
C ALA A 308 -46.70 -3.44 42.48
N GLN A 309 -46.31 -2.17 42.67
CA GLN A 309 -45.22 -1.70 43.56
C GLN A 309 -45.76 -1.54 45.01
N PRO A 310 -44.96 -1.32 46.09
CA PRO A 310 -43.75 -0.45 46.25
C PRO A 310 -42.59 -1.13 47.03
N GLY A 311 -41.48 -0.51 47.48
CA GLY A 311 -40.88 0.82 47.26
C GLY A 311 -39.79 1.15 48.32
N SER A 312 -38.81 1.99 47.95
CA SER A 312 -37.79 2.68 48.78
C SER A 312 -36.71 1.88 49.56
N GLY A 313 -35.43 2.29 49.42
CA GLY A 313 -34.42 2.20 50.49
C GLY A 313 -32.98 1.77 50.13
N GLY A 314 -32.05 2.72 49.96
CA GLY A 314 -30.65 2.56 50.45
C GLY A 314 -29.48 2.31 49.48
N LEU A 315 -28.77 3.40 49.15
CA LEU A 315 -27.29 3.58 49.19
C LEU A 315 -26.29 2.83 48.24
N GLN A 316 -25.53 3.69 47.54
CA GLN A 316 -24.09 3.63 47.19
C GLN A 316 -23.51 2.61 46.17
N VAL A 317 -23.06 3.17 45.04
CA VAL A 317 -21.85 2.75 44.28
C VAL A 317 -21.11 4.04 43.85
N PRO A 318 -19.77 4.16 43.98
CA PRO A 318 -19.04 5.42 43.78
C PRO A 318 -18.61 5.71 42.32
N MET A 319 -18.45 7.00 41.97
CA MET A 319 -17.83 7.46 40.73
C MET A 319 -16.35 7.81 40.89
N SER A 320 -15.54 7.47 39.89
CA SER A 320 -14.32 8.20 39.44
C SER A 320 -14.02 7.65 38.02
N LEU A 321 -13.41 8.35 37.06
CA LEU A 321 -12.13 9.08 37.15
C LEU A 321 -12.06 10.32 36.20
N ARG A 322 -13.21 10.81 35.69
CA ARG A 322 -13.23 11.89 34.67
C ARG A 322 -13.30 13.32 35.23
N GLU A 323 -13.53 13.46 36.54
CA GLU A 323 -13.72 14.77 37.20
C GLU A 323 -12.48 15.24 38.00
N VAL A 324 -11.41 14.44 38.06
CA VAL A 324 -10.17 14.76 38.83
C VAL A 324 -9.15 15.55 38.00
N MET A 325 -9.28 15.60 36.68
CA MET A 325 -8.35 16.29 35.76
C MET A 325 -9.00 17.50 35.07
N GLY A 326 -9.85 18.23 35.79
CA GLY A 326 -10.61 19.39 35.28
C GLY A 326 -10.35 20.73 35.97
N MET A 327 -9.49 20.79 36.99
CA MET A 327 -9.23 22.01 37.77
C MET A 327 -7.74 22.28 38.00
N LEU A 328 -7.08 22.86 36.99
CA LEU A 328 -5.88 23.68 37.16
C LEU A 328 -5.67 24.63 35.96
N ALA A 329 -6.77 25.16 35.42
CA ALA A 329 -6.75 26.28 34.49
C ALA A 329 -6.85 27.59 35.27
N GLY A 330 -5.72 28.29 35.42
CA GLY A 330 -5.64 29.57 36.13
C GLY A 330 -4.86 30.61 35.31
N SER A 331 -5.57 31.45 34.57
CA SER A 331 -5.01 32.61 33.89
C SER A 331 -4.77 33.76 34.88
N PRO A 332 -3.76 34.61 34.64
CA PRO A 332 -4.02 36.04 34.82
C PRO A 332 -3.39 36.98 33.77
N SER A 333 -4.26 37.85 33.22
CA SER A 333 -4.07 39.29 32.94
C SER A 333 -2.97 39.83 31.99
N GLN A 334 -3.37 40.83 31.19
CA GLN A 334 -2.51 41.71 30.38
C GLN A 334 -1.79 42.80 31.19
N ARG A 335 -0.53 43.07 30.82
CA ARG A 335 0.24 44.34 30.78
C ARG A 335 1.68 43.96 30.37
N GLY A 336 2.46 44.69 29.57
CA GLY A 336 2.22 45.93 28.83
C GLY A 336 3.56 46.68 28.59
N GLY A 337 4.15 46.53 27.40
CA GLY A 337 5.18 47.44 26.84
C GLY A 337 6.66 47.20 27.17
N GLY A 338 7.53 47.62 26.24
CA GLY A 338 8.89 48.14 26.52
C GLY A 338 10.08 47.20 26.31
N GLY A 339 10.83 47.38 25.21
CA GLY A 339 12.04 46.63 24.89
C GLY A 339 13.35 47.06 25.60
N GLY A 340 14.47 46.58 25.08
CA GLY A 340 15.83 46.84 25.58
C GLY A 340 16.62 45.54 25.83
N GLY A 341 17.83 45.43 25.27
CA GLY A 341 18.70 44.26 25.43
C GLY A 341 19.84 44.49 26.43
N GLY A 342 20.70 43.48 26.61
CA GLY A 342 21.91 43.59 27.43
C GLY A 342 22.36 42.25 28.02
N ASP A 343 23.47 41.74 27.49
CA ASP A 343 24.38 40.68 27.93
C ASP A 343 24.34 40.16 29.39
N GLY A 344 24.69 38.87 29.58
CA GLY A 344 25.47 38.48 30.77
C GLY A 344 25.25 37.08 31.38
N VAL A 345 26.15 36.14 31.03
CA VAL A 345 26.69 35.07 31.91
C VAL A 345 25.73 34.00 32.49
N GLY A 346 25.58 32.93 31.71
CA GLY A 346 25.87 31.53 32.09
C GLY A 346 25.62 30.99 33.50
N THR A 347 24.68 30.04 33.59
CA THR A 347 24.74 28.88 34.50
C THR A 347 24.46 27.60 33.72
N ALA A 348 25.34 26.60 33.84
CA ALA A 348 25.24 25.35 33.09
C ALA A 348 24.25 24.37 33.77
N GLY A 349 23.16 24.05 33.08
CA GLY A 349 22.25 22.96 33.42
C GLY A 349 22.38 21.81 32.43
N LEU A 350 22.92 20.68 32.86
CA LEU A 350 22.83 19.41 32.13
C LEU A 350 21.36 18.92 32.08
N TYR A 351 21.04 18.07 31.10
CA TYR A 351 19.69 17.62 30.68
C TYR A 351 18.91 18.63 29.84
N GLY A 352 19.03 18.50 28.51
CA GLY A 352 18.27 19.34 27.57
C GLY A 352 18.57 19.13 26.08
N THR A 353 19.30 18.08 25.68
CA THR A 353 19.51 17.76 24.26
C THR A 353 18.26 17.13 23.66
N VAL A 354 17.22 17.94 23.47
CA VAL A 354 16.21 17.68 22.46
C VAL A 354 16.91 17.78 21.11
N LEU A 355 17.39 16.63 20.62
CA LEU A 355 17.78 16.47 19.23
C LEU A 355 16.57 16.83 18.40
N ARG A 356 16.60 18.02 17.76
CA ARG A 356 15.65 18.33 16.69
C ARG A 356 15.76 17.21 15.66
N PRO A 357 14.62 16.70 15.11
CA PRO A 357 14.69 15.83 13.95
C PRO A 357 15.44 16.56 12.83
N PRO A 358 16.10 15.85 11.90
CA PRO A 358 16.84 16.48 10.82
C PRO A 358 15.90 17.35 9.97
N GLU A 359 16.01 18.66 10.13
CA GLU A 359 15.31 19.64 9.31
C GLU A 359 15.76 19.45 7.85
N LEU A 360 14.81 19.41 6.92
CA LEU A 360 15.04 19.32 5.47
C LEU A 360 15.87 20.52 5.00
N ARG A 361 17.20 20.36 4.97
CA ARG A 361 18.17 21.34 4.41
C ARG A 361 18.17 21.34 2.89
N MET A 362 16.99 21.59 2.32
CA MET A 362 16.83 21.97 0.92
C MET A 362 16.96 23.49 0.84
N PRO A 363 18.10 24.08 0.42
CA PRO A 363 18.21 25.53 0.33
C PRO A 363 17.18 26.08 -0.66
N ALA A 364 16.50 27.15 -0.26
CA ALA A 364 15.53 27.81 -1.13
C ALA A 364 16.27 28.79 -2.06
N ARG A 365 16.46 28.41 -3.34
CA ARG A 365 16.65 29.34 -4.47
C ARG A 365 16.47 28.65 -5.83
N VAL A 366 15.61 29.27 -6.64
CA VAL A 366 15.50 29.27 -8.11
C VAL A 366 15.52 27.91 -8.85
N PRO A 367 14.54 27.59 -9.71
CA PRO A 367 14.66 26.45 -10.64
C PRO A 367 15.89 26.59 -11.54
N VAL A 368 16.60 25.49 -11.80
CA VAL A 368 17.84 25.48 -12.59
C VAL A 368 17.59 25.84 -14.04
N ALA A 369 16.42 25.47 -14.57
CA ALA A 369 15.94 25.98 -15.84
C ALA A 369 14.41 26.17 -15.84
N VAL A 370 13.96 27.21 -16.55
CA VAL A 370 12.54 27.40 -16.89
C VAL A 370 12.44 27.47 -18.40
N VAL A 371 11.83 26.46 -19.01
CA VAL A 371 11.49 26.43 -20.43
C VAL A 371 10.12 27.07 -20.56
N SER A 372 10.09 28.33 -20.99
CA SER A 372 8.88 29.16 -20.98
C SER A 372 7.78 28.69 -21.95
N VAL A 373 8.13 27.95 -23.01
CA VAL A 373 7.18 27.36 -23.97
C VAL A 373 7.71 26.00 -24.43
N ALA A 374 7.34 24.93 -23.73
CA ALA A 374 7.61 23.55 -24.15
C ALA A 374 6.59 23.06 -25.18
N HIS A 375 5.32 23.47 -25.02
CA HIS A 375 4.21 23.11 -25.88
C HIS A 375 3.46 24.33 -26.40
N LYS A 376 2.88 24.25 -27.61
CA LYS A 376 2.01 25.30 -28.16
C LYS A 376 0.59 25.21 -27.58
N GLY A 377 0.50 25.46 -26.28
CA GLY A 377 -0.67 25.24 -25.43
C GLY A 377 -0.30 24.41 -24.21
N GLY A 378 -1.27 24.13 -23.33
CA GLY A 378 -1.01 23.49 -22.05
C GLY A 378 -0.36 22.11 -22.13
N CYS A 379 0.56 21.86 -21.20
CA CYS A 379 1.08 20.53 -20.91
C CYS A 379 0.04 19.78 -20.06
N ASN A 380 -0.26 18.53 -20.42
CA ASN A 380 -1.29 17.71 -19.78
C ASN A 380 -0.70 16.66 -18.83
N SER A 381 0.45 16.06 -19.17
CA SER A 381 1.11 15.03 -18.37
C SER A 381 2.64 15.13 -18.50
N LEU A 382 3.34 14.59 -17.50
CA LEU A 382 4.79 14.42 -17.44
C LEU A 382 5.08 12.96 -17.05
N ALA A 383 5.94 12.29 -17.80
CA ALA A 383 6.39 10.94 -17.49
C ALA A 383 7.93 10.87 -17.47
N PRO A 384 8.56 10.61 -16.31
CA PRO A 384 10.00 10.40 -16.23
C PRO A 384 10.37 9.02 -16.78
N GLN A 385 11.52 8.92 -17.45
CA GLN A 385 12.06 7.65 -17.93
C GLN A 385 12.64 6.85 -16.76
N SER A 386 12.28 5.56 -16.67
CA SER A 386 12.80 4.64 -15.67
C SER A 386 13.31 3.36 -16.33
N PRO A 387 14.62 3.02 -16.24
CA PRO A 387 15.72 3.88 -15.79
C PRO A 387 16.15 4.90 -16.86
N GLY A 388 16.59 6.10 -16.46
CA GLY A 388 17.24 7.06 -17.36
C GLY A 388 17.06 8.53 -16.99
N HIS A 389 17.63 9.42 -17.81
CA HIS A 389 17.60 10.88 -17.61
C HIS A 389 16.63 11.60 -18.54
N PHE A 390 15.87 10.90 -19.38
CA PHE A 390 14.85 11.54 -20.22
C PHE A 390 13.53 11.75 -19.46
N VAL A 391 12.78 12.79 -19.84
CA VAL A 391 11.39 13.00 -19.43
C VAL A 391 10.55 13.28 -20.66
N ALA A 392 9.38 12.65 -20.74
CA ALA A 392 8.36 12.94 -21.75
C ALA A 392 7.38 13.97 -21.19
N SER A 393 7.13 15.04 -21.94
CA SER A 393 6.00 15.94 -21.73
C SER A 393 5.01 15.78 -22.88
N CYS A 394 3.71 15.82 -22.61
CA CYS A 394 2.70 15.80 -23.67
C CYS A 394 1.68 16.92 -23.53
N GLY A 395 1.23 17.47 -24.66
CA GLY A 395 0.47 18.72 -24.66
C GLY A 395 -0.76 18.77 -25.56
N ALA A 396 -1.49 19.88 -25.40
CA ALA A 396 -2.63 20.24 -26.25
C ALA A 396 -2.25 20.47 -27.73
N ASP A 397 -0.96 20.70 -28.02
CA ASP A 397 -0.43 20.90 -29.37
C ASP A 397 -0.33 19.61 -30.22
N ARG A 398 -0.71 18.46 -29.64
CA ARG A 398 -0.72 17.12 -30.26
C ARG A 398 0.67 16.49 -30.42
N THR A 399 1.64 16.96 -29.64
CA THR A 399 3.00 16.44 -29.62
C THR A 399 3.36 15.81 -28.28
N VAL A 400 4.36 14.93 -28.30
CA VAL A 400 5.07 14.48 -27.10
C VAL A 400 6.53 14.88 -27.28
N ALA A 401 7.06 15.66 -26.34
CA ALA A 401 8.44 16.14 -26.37
C ALA A 401 9.28 15.36 -25.36
N LEU A 402 10.43 14.85 -25.79
CA LEU A 402 11.40 14.18 -24.93
C LEU A 402 12.53 15.14 -24.58
N TRP A 403 12.75 15.35 -23.29
CA TRP A 403 13.72 16.26 -22.70
C TRP A 403 14.83 15.46 -22.04
N ASP A 404 16.10 15.79 -22.31
CA ASP A 404 17.23 15.22 -21.59
C ASP A 404 17.53 16.08 -20.35
N VAL A 405 17.23 15.57 -19.16
CA VAL A 405 17.44 16.30 -17.89
C VAL A 405 18.92 16.63 -17.68
N ALA A 406 19.86 15.79 -18.13
CA ALA A 406 21.29 16.06 -17.97
C ALA A 406 21.74 17.29 -18.78
N MET A 407 21.17 17.50 -19.97
CA MET A 407 21.41 18.71 -20.78
C MET A 407 20.82 19.97 -20.14
N VAL A 408 19.72 19.84 -19.40
CA VAL A 408 19.08 20.96 -18.67
C VAL A 408 19.82 21.31 -17.39
N SER A 409 20.45 20.33 -16.73
CA SER A 409 21.13 20.48 -15.43
C SER A 409 22.61 20.90 -15.51
N GLY A 410 23.19 21.02 -16.72
CA GLY A 410 24.61 21.31 -16.90
C GLY A 410 25.02 22.73 -16.46
N PRO A 411 26.26 22.94 -15.97
CA PRO A 411 26.73 24.24 -15.46
C PRO A 411 26.81 25.38 -16.51
N GLY A 412 26.55 25.08 -17.79
CA GLY A 412 26.40 26.06 -18.87
C GLY A 412 24.98 26.60 -19.06
N ALA A 413 23.96 26.01 -18.41
CA ALA A 413 22.56 26.42 -18.54
C ALA A 413 22.18 27.69 -17.74
N LEU A 414 23.15 28.28 -17.02
CA LEU A 414 22.99 29.50 -16.20
C LEU A 414 22.88 30.79 -17.03
N GLY A 415 21.94 30.83 -17.97
CA GLY A 415 21.50 32.03 -18.68
C GLY A 415 20.41 32.76 -17.90
N THR A 416 20.68 33.98 -17.46
CA THR A 416 19.79 34.76 -16.57
C THR A 416 18.42 35.08 -17.21
N ALA A 417 17.38 34.34 -16.83
CA ALA A 417 15.99 34.68 -17.14
C ALA A 417 15.46 35.80 -16.23
N ALA A 418 15.99 37.02 -16.37
CA ALA A 418 15.62 38.19 -15.58
C ALA A 418 15.41 39.45 -16.44
N GLY A 419 14.15 39.68 -16.84
CA GLY A 419 13.61 41.00 -17.20
C GLY A 419 14.15 41.69 -18.45
N GLY A 420 13.35 41.76 -19.51
CA GLY A 420 13.66 42.60 -20.69
C GLY A 420 12.54 42.60 -21.72
N ASN A 421 11.62 43.56 -21.62
CA ASN A 421 10.62 43.80 -22.67
C ASN A 421 11.22 44.77 -23.70
N GLY A 422 11.38 44.34 -24.96
CA GLY A 422 11.93 45.18 -26.02
C GLY A 422 12.18 44.40 -27.31
N GLY A 423 11.55 44.83 -28.41
CA GLY A 423 11.72 44.22 -29.72
C GLY A 423 12.92 44.77 -30.50
N GLY A 424 13.38 44.00 -31.49
CA GLY A 424 14.46 44.39 -32.40
C GLY A 424 15.20 43.15 -32.90
N GLY A 425 15.16 42.90 -34.21
CA GLY A 425 15.86 41.75 -34.80
C GLY A 425 17.37 41.99 -34.89
N GLY A 426 18.15 40.93 -34.64
CA GLY A 426 19.60 40.93 -34.77
C GLY A 426 20.17 39.65 -34.16
N GLY A 427 20.91 38.86 -34.93
CA GLY A 427 21.37 37.54 -34.51
C GLY A 427 22.44 37.60 -33.40
N GLY A 428 22.28 36.75 -32.38
CA GLY A 428 23.25 36.50 -31.33
C GLY A 428 22.79 35.29 -30.52
N GLY A 429 23.67 34.29 -30.33
CA GLY A 429 23.28 32.97 -29.81
C GLY A 429 22.80 33.01 -28.35
N GLY A 430 21.49 32.92 -28.14
CA GLY A 430 20.90 32.55 -26.86
C GLY A 430 20.74 31.02 -26.79
N GLY A 431 21.19 30.41 -25.69
CA GLY A 431 21.08 28.97 -25.46
C GLY A 431 19.63 28.54 -25.23
N HIS A 432 18.91 28.24 -26.31
CA HIS A 432 17.57 27.66 -26.24
C HIS A 432 17.67 26.17 -25.88
N VAL A 433 17.30 25.83 -24.64
CA VAL A 433 17.08 24.43 -24.22
C VAL A 433 15.83 23.92 -24.94
N GLY A 434 16.03 23.27 -26.09
CA GLY A 434 14.98 22.62 -26.87
C GLY A 434 14.80 21.14 -26.49
N PRO A 435 13.67 20.52 -26.89
CA PRO A 435 13.48 19.09 -26.70
C PRO A 435 14.44 18.28 -27.58
N ALA A 436 14.97 17.18 -27.05
CA ALA A 436 15.90 16.31 -27.76
C ALA A 436 15.21 15.55 -28.90
N ILE A 437 13.96 15.13 -28.71
CA ILE A 437 13.13 14.48 -29.73
C ILE A 437 11.70 15.02 -29.61
N SER A 438 11.08 15.37 -30.74
CA SER A 438 9.66 15.73 -30.81
C SER A 438 8.89 14.64 -31.56
N LEU A 439 8.06 13.90 -30.83
CA LEU A 439 7.18 12.88 -31.37
C LEU A 439 5.89 13.51 -31.87
N THR A 440 5.53 13.22 -33.13
CA THR A 440 4.34 13.75 -33.80
C THR A 440 3.56 12.61 -34.46
N GLY A 441 2.32 12.90 -34.87
CA GLY A 441 1.43 11.93 -35.53
C GLY A 441 0.03 11.83 -34.89
N MET A 442 -0.15 12.37 -33.68
CA MET A 442 -1.49 12.45 -33.06
C MET A 442 -2.35 13.50 -33.76
N THR A 443 -3.63 13.20 -33.97
CA THR A 443 -4.55 14.08 -34.70
C THR A 443 -5.27 15.06 -33.79
N ALA A 444 -5.40 14.73 -32.50
CA ALA A 444 -5.96 15.57 -31.44
C ALA A 444 -5.06 15.62 -30.19
N ALA A 445 -5.44 16.45 -29.22
CA ALA A 445 -4.63 16.74 -28.02
C ALA A 445 -4.22 15.47 -27.27
N VAL A 446 -2.94 15.41 -26.87
CA VAL A 446 -2.40 14.29 -26.08
C VAL A 446 -2.84 14.49 -24.63
N ASN A 447 -3.51 13.50 -24.08
CA ASN A 447 -4.11 13.58 -22.75
C ASN A 447 -3.18 13.08 -21.65
N ASP A 448 -2.36 12.08 -21.95
CA ASP A 448 -1.43 11.45 -21.02
C ASP A 448 -0.32 10.73 -21.80
N CYS A 449 0.82 10.46 -21.16
CA CYS A 449 1.94 9.74 -21.75
C CYS A 449 2.70 8.93 -20.68
N ALA A 450 3.33 7.83 -21.08
CA ALA A 450 4.12 6.98 -20.18
C ALA A 450 5.28 6.27 -20.92
N PHE A 451 6.36 5.99 -20.19
CA PHE A 451 7.48 5.16 -20.65
C PHE A 451 7.31 3.70 -20.23
N THR A 452 7.70 2.76 -21.10
CA THR A 452 7.80 1.34 -20.73
C THR A 452 8.92 1.12 -19.70
N CYS A 453 8.83 0.06 -18.89
CA CYS A 453 9.81 -0.23 -17.83
C CYS A 453 11.22 -0.63 -18.34
N ASP A 454 11.37 -0.88 -19.64
CA ASP A 454 12.64 -1.06 -20.33
C ASP A 454 13.16 0.24 -20.97
N ALA A 455 12.46 1.35 -20.73
CA ALA A 455 12.71 2.70 -21.26
C ALA A 455 12.72 2.80 -22.80
N ALA A 456 12.36 1.72 -23.52
CA ALA A 456 12.52 1.59 -24.97
C ALA A 456 11.36 2.18 -25.78
N GLN A 457 10.18 2.35 -25.18
CA GLN A 457 9.00 2.85 -25.87
C GLN A 457 8.30 3.96 -25.07
N VAL A 458 7.72 4.90 -25.80
CA VAL A 458 6.80 5.92 -25.29
C VAL A 458 5.41 5.61 -25.79
N VAL A 459 4.44 5.55 -24.89
CA VAL A 459 3.02 5.38 -25.21
C VAL A 459 2.30 6.67 -24.84
N ALA A 460 1.46 7.19 -25.72
CA ALA A 460 0.64 8.37 -25.44
C ALA A 460 -0.84 8.15 -25.73
N ALA A 461 -1.70 8.65 -24.83
CA ALA A 461 -3.15 8.55 -24.88
C ALA A 461 -3.76 9.78 -25.58
N GLY A 462 -4.56 9.54 -26.61
CA GLY A 462 -5.09 10.61 -27.46
C GLY A 462 -6.55 10.98 -27.21
N SER A 463 -6.84 12.27 -27.38
CA SER A 463 -8.23 12.73 -27.56
C SER A 463 -8.87 12.21 -28.86
N ASP A 464 -8.06 11.70 -29.79
CA ASP A 464 -8.47 11.08 -31.05
C ASP A 464 -8.82 9.58 -30.93
N ARG A 465 -9.03 9.09 -29.69
CA ARG A 465 -9.53 7.73 -29.38
C ARG A 465 -8.53 6.62 -29.68
N ALA A 466 -7.29 6.98 -29.99
CA ALA A 466 -6.18 6.07 -30.19
C ALA A 466 -5.14 6.24 -29.07
N LEU A 467 -4.25 5.26 -28.95
CA LEU A 467 -2.93 5.47 -28.37
C LEU A 467 -1.88 5.31 -29.46
N LEU A 468 -0.84 6.14 -29.44
CA LEU A 468 0.31 5.97 -30.32
C LEU A 468 1.51 5.49 -29.49
N VAL A 469 2.30 4.62 -30.11
CA VAL A 469 3.51 4.02 -29.53
C VAL A 469 4.69 4.38 -30.43
N TRP A 470 5.72 4.99 -29.85
CA TRP A 470 6.98 5.29 -30.53
C TRP A 470 8.14 4.57 -29.86
N ASP A 471 9.17 4.28 -30.64
CA ASP A 471 10.48 3.92 -30.14
C ASP A 471 11.14 5.17 -29.51
N ALA A 472 11.53 5.09 -28.24
CA ALA A 472 12.05 6.22 -27.48
C ALA A 472 13.41 6.72 -27.99
N THR A 473 14.21 5.86 -28.63
CA THR A 473 15.58 6.17 -29.07
C THR A 473 15.62 6.77 -30.48
N SER A 474 14.77 6.28 -31.37
CA SER A 474 14.74 6.69 -32.78
C SER A 474 13.59 7.63 -33.13
N GLY A 475 12.67 7.87 -32.19
CA GLY A 475 11.44 8.65 -32.40
C GLY A 475 10.47 8.04 -33.42
N ARG A 476 10.71 6.80 -33.87
CA ARG A 476 9.93 6.16 -34.92
C ARG A 476 8.60 5.66 -34.38
N HIS A 477 7.51 6.04 -35.05
CA HIS A 477 6.19 5.48 -34.78
C HIS A 477 6.19 3.97 -35.04
N ARG A 478 5.69 3.20 -34.07
CA ARG A 478 5.72 1.73 -34.04
C ARG A 478 4.31 1.15 -34.19
N HIS A 479 3.35 1.58 -33.37
CA HIS A 479 1.98 1.07 -33.37
C HIS A 479 0.96 2.18 -33.11
N THR A 480 -0.16 2.15 -33.85
CA THR A 480 -1.37 2.93 -33.53
C THR A 480 -2.40 1.97 -32.94
N LEU A 481 -2.68 2.12 -31.65
CA LEU A 481 -3.60 1.29 -30.89
C LEU A 481 -5.01 1.87 -30.99
N THR A 482 -5.81 1.35 -31.92
CA THR A 482 -7.19 1.79 -32.15
C THR A 482 -8.20 0.82 -31.54
N GLY A 483 -9.32 1.33 -31.02
CA GLY A 483 -10.42 0.49 -30.52
C GLY A 483 -11.23 1.09 -29.37
N HIS A 484 -10.81 2.23 -28.81
CA HIS A 484 -11.68 3.04 -27.95
C HIS A 484 -12.67 3.83 -28.81
N MET A 485 -13.88 4.03 -28.26
CA MET A 485 -14.98 4.73 -28.95
C MET A 485 -15.09 6.21 -28.53
N GLY A 486 -14.34 6.64 -27.53
CA GLY A 486 -14.25 8.01 -27.04
C GLY A 486 -12.79 8.41 -26.75
N PRO A 487 -12.53 9.68 -26.37
CA PRO A 487 -11.20 10.14 -25.99
C PRO A 487 -10.55 9.22 -24.95
N VAL A 488 -9.26 8.91 -25.11
CA VAL A 488 -8.48 8.18 -24.11
C VAL A 488 -8.01 9.19 -23.07
N THR A 489 -8.32 8.98 -21.80
CA THR A 489 -8.15 9.98 -20.73
C THR A 489 -6.84 9.83 -19.97
N ALA A 490 -6.38 8.60 -19.75
CA ALA A 490 -5.09 8.28 -19.14
C ALA A 490 -4.54 6.92 -19.62
N VAL A 491 -3.23 6.70 -19.45
CA VAL A 491 -2.53 5.44 -19.74
C VAL A 491 -1.54 5.11 -18.62
N ALA A 492 -1.52 3.85 -18.15
CA ALA A 492 -0.47 3.34 -17.31
C ALA A 492 0.14 2.08 -17.92
N LEU A 493 1.41 1.82 -17.60
CA LEU A 493 2.18 0.70 -18.10
C LEU A 493 2.48 -0.27 -16.97
N SER A 494 2.51 -1.57 -17.27
CA SER A 494 2.83 -2.58 -16.27
C SER A 494 4.30 -2.41 -15.83
N PRO A 495 4.57 -2.24 -14.53
CA PRO A 495 5.93 -2.06 -14.02
C PRO A 495 6.77 -3.34 -14.08
N LEU A 496 6.15 -4.50 -14.27
CA LEU A 496 6.81 -5.81 -14.37
C LEU A 496 6.86 -6.38 -15.79
N ASP A 497 5.91 -6.03 -16.64
CA ASP A 497 5.84 -6.51 -18.02
C ASP A 497 5.78 -5.32 -18.98
N CYS A 498 6.93 -4.96 -19.54
CA CYS A 498 7.09 -3.79 -20.42
C CYS A 498 6.31 -3.93 -21.76
N ARG A 499 5.52 -5.01 -21.94
CA ARG A 499 4.61 -5.24 -23.05
C ARG A 499 3.16 -4.89 -22.76
N LEU A 500 2.75 -4.73 -21.50
CA LEU A 500 1.34 -4.49 -21.15
C LEU A 500 1.07 -3.02 -20.83
N ALA A 501 0.11 -2.45 -21.57
CA ALA A 501 -0.44 -1.12 -21.29
C ALA A 501 -1.92 -1.20 -20.91
N VAL A 502 -2.35 -0.33 -20.00
CA VAL A 502 -3.77 -0.15 -19.64
C VAL A 502 -4.16 1.29 -19.94
N SER A 503 -5.25 1.46 -20.68
CA SER A 503 -5.82 2.78 -20.99
C SER A 503 -7.26 2.89 -20.52
N VAL A 504 -7.65 4.06 -20.04
CA VAL A 504 -9.03 4.41 -19.70
C VAL A 504 -9.58 5.44 -20.69
N SER A 505 -10.90 5.42 -20.91
CA SER A 505 -11.54 6.30 -21.89
C SER A 505 -12.92 6.80 -21.43
N GLU A 506 -13.32 7.93 -22.00
CA GLU A 506 -14.67 8.48 -21.87
C GLU A 506 -15.77 7.57 -22.47
N ASP A 507 -15.40 6.52 -23.23
CA ASP A 507 -16.32 5.46 -23.65
C ASP A 507 -16.81 4.56 -22.49
N ARG A 508 -16.38 4.85 -21.26
CA ARG A 508 -16.66 4.08 -20.03
C ARG A 508 -16.09 2.67 -20.08
N SER A 509 -14.94 2.50 -20.70
CA SER A 509 -14.18 1.25 -20.63
C SER A 509 -12.72 1.52 -20.28
N PHE A 510 -12.05 0.48 -19.79
CA PHE A 510 -10.60 0.38 -19.88
C PHE A 510 -10.22 -0.78 -20.80
N LYS A 511 -9.05 -0.65 -21.44
CA LYS A 511 -8.50 -1.68 -22.34
C LYS A 511 -7.10 -2.06 -21.90
N LEU A 512 -6.82 -3.35 -22.01
CA LEU A 512 -5.49 -3.93 -21.87
C LEU A 512 -4.91 -4.14 -23.28
N TRP A 513 -3.70 -3.66 -23.52
CA TRP A 513 -3.01 -3.72 -24.81
C TRP A 513 -1.71 -4.50 -24.68
N ASP A 514 -1.40 -5.28 -25.72
CA ASP A 514 -0.09 -5.89 -25.92
C ASP A 514 0.71 -5.01 -26.88
N LEU A 515 1.67 -4.24 -26.34
CA LEU A 515 2.55 -3.35 -27.08
C LEU A 515 3.50 -4.10 -28.03
N SER A 516 3.75 -5.38 -27.80
CA SER A 516 4.58 -6.19 -28.70
C SER A 516 3.83 -6.64 -29.96
N ARG A 517 2.50 -6.69 -29.89
CA ARG A 517 1.62 -7.13 -30.99
C ARG A 517 0.78 -6.00 -31.59
N GLY A 518 0.64 -4.87 -30.90
CA GLY A 518 -0.08 -3.69 -31.39
C GLY A 518 -1.61 -3.80 -31.35
N PHE A 519 -2.19 -4.64 -30.49
CA PHE A 519 -3.66 -4.81 -30.39
C PHE A 519 -4.18 -4.90 -28.95
N SER A 520 -5.49 -4.63 -28.77
CA SER A 520 -6.15 -4.78 -27.48
C SER A 520 -6.39 -6.26 -27.15
N VAL A 521 -5.83 -6.71 -26.04
CA VAL A 521 -6.00 -8.08 -25.51
C VAL A 521 -7.37 -8.21 -24.85
N ARG A 522 -7.81 -7.19 -24.10
CA ARG A 522 -9.10 -7.18 -23.41
C ARG A 522 -9.73 -5.79 -23.42
N SER A 523 -11.05 -5.76 -23.40
CA SER A 523 -11.87 -4.55 -23.24
C SER A 523 -12.84 -4.79 -22.09
N VAL A 524 -12.81 -3.94 -21.08
CA VAL A 524 -13.57 -4.09 -19.84
C VAL A 524 -14.51 -2.88 -19.68
N PRO A 525 -15.84 -3.07 -19.76
CA PRO A 525 -16.77 -1.98 -19.52
C PRO A 525 -16.79 -1.63 -18.02
N CYS A 526 -16.66 -0.34 -17.72
CA CYS A 526 -16.93 0.22 -16.41
C CYS A 526 -18.39 0.71 -16.36
N ALA A 527 -19.07 0.53 -15.22
CA ALA A 527 -20.40 1.11 -15.02
C ALA A 527 -20.38 2.66 -15.09
N LYS A 528 -19.24 3.25 -14.76
CA LYS A 528 -19.00 4.69 -14.61
C LYS A 528 -17.81 5.13 -15.46
N MET A 529 -17.67 6.43 -15.64
CA MET A 529 -16.67 7.00 -16.55
C MET A 529 -15.32 7.22 -15.84
N PRO A 530 -14.25 6.51 -16.24
CA PRO A 530 -12.93 6.65 -15.64
C PRO A 530 -12.23 7.92 -16.14
N LEU A 531 -11.56 8.63 -15.22
CA LEU A 531 -10.76 9.83 -15.50
C LEU A 531 -9.25 9.54 -15.40
N CYS A 532 -8.85 8.75 -14.43
CA CYS A 532 -7.46 8.39 -14.15
C CYS A 532 -7.35 6.89 -13.83
N LEU A 533 -6.14 6.35 -13.92
CA LEU A 533 -5.86 4.96 -13.56
C LEU A 533 -4.48 4.82 -12.91
N ALA A 534 -4.32 3.77 -12.10
CA ALA A 534 -3.03 3.31 -11.64
C ALA A 534 -2.94 1.79 -11.75
N LEU A 535 -1.73 1.28 -11.95
CA LEU A 535 -1.41 -0.14 -11.84
C LEU A 535 -0.70 -0.37 -10.51
N SER A 536 -1.06 -1.45 -9.84
CA SER A 536 -0.27 -2.00 -8.74
C SER A 536 1.15 -2.34 -9.21
N THR A 537 2.14 -2.18 -8.33
CA THR A 537 3.53 -2.62 -8.54
C THR A 537 3.65 -4.10 -8.89
N ASP A 538 2.69 -4.93 -8.46
CA ASP A 538 2.59 -6.35 -8.81
C ASP A 538 2.01 -6.62 -10.23
N GLY A 539 1.59 -5.59 -10.95
CA GLY A 539 0.98 -5.66 -12.28
C GLY A 539 -0.37 -6.38 -12.37
N ASN A 540 -0.87 -6.98 -11.28
CA ASN A 540 -2.08 -7.81 -11.30
C ASN A 540 -3.35 -6.98 -11.06
N THR A 541 -3.25 -5.83 -10.42
CA THR A 541 -4.40 -5.02 -10.03
C THR A 541 -4.41 -3.67 -10.76
N VAL A 542 -5.48 -3.39 -11.48
CA VAL A 542 -5.80 -2.06 -12.05
C VAL A 542 -6.73 -1.33 -11.08
N VAL A 543 -6.41 -0.08 -10.80
CA VAL A 543 -7.26 0.85 -10.05
C VAL A 543 -7.76 1.91 -11.01
N THR A 544 -9.07 2.13 -11.09
CA THR A 544 -9.67 3.20 -11.90
C THR A 544 -10.41 4.21 -11.02
N GLY A 545 -10.12 5.50 -11.23
CA GLY A 545 -10.74 6.62 -10.54
C GLY A 545 -11.78 7.29 -11.42
N HIS A 546 -12.98 7.51 -10.89
CA HIS A 546 -14.15 7.90 -11.69
C HIS A 546 -14.61 9.33 -11.41
N LEU A 547 -15.36 9.90 -12.36
CA LEU A 547 -15.92 11.26 -12.26
C LEU A 547 -16.86 11.45 -11.06
N ASP A 548 -17.50 10.40 -10.57
CA ASP A 548 -18.43 10.44 -9.43
C ASP A 548 -17.74 10.36 -8.05
N GLY A 549 -16.41 10.22 -8.01
CA GLY A 549 -15.64 10.00 -6.78
C GLY A 549 -15.45 8.53 -6.40
N SER A 550 -15.97 7.59 -7.18
CA SER A 550 -15.76 6.15 -6.92
C SER A 550 -14.37 5.70 -7.37
N VAL A 551 -13.79 4.76 -6.61
CA VAL A 551 -12.56 4.05 -6.96
C VAL A 551 -12.89 2.57 -7.15
N LEU A 552 -12.58 2.02 -8.32
CA LEU A 552 -12.86 0.64 -8.68
C LEU A 552 -11.56 -0.16 -8.81
N LEU A 553 -11.52 -1.33 -8.19
CA LEU A 553 -10.39 -2.27 -8.21
C LEU A 553 -10.68 -3.46 -9.10
N TRP A 554 -9.73 -3.83 -9.95
CA TRP A 554 -9.89 -4.87 -10.98
C TRP A 554 -8.67 -5.79 -11.02
N ASP A 555 -8.86 -7.11 -10.89
CA ASP A 555 -7.80 -8.10 -11.15
C ASP A 555 -7.70 -8.34 -12.66
N VAL A 556 -6.54 -8.01 -13.23
CA VAL A 556 -6.18 -8.19 -14.64
C VAL A 556 -6.39 -9.63 -15.09
N ARG A 557 -6.19 -10.62 -14.20
CA ARG A 557 -6.41 -12.03 -14.50
C ARG A 557 -7.90 -12.34 -14.67
N GLN A 558 -8.75 -11.84 -13.76
CA GLN A 558 -10.18 -12.15 -13.71
C GLN A 558 -11.04 -11.35 -14.69
N CYS A 559 -10.57 -10.21 -15.19
CA CYS A 559 -11.28 -9.39 -16.17
C CYS A 559 -11.53 -10.12 -17.50
N ARG A 560 -12.62 -10.88 -17.62
CA ARG A 560 -13.09 -11.48 -18.88
C ARG A 560 -13.97 -10.49 -19.65
N ALA A 561 -13.95 -10.58 -20.98
CA ALA A 561 -14.79 -9.75 -21.83
C ALA A 561 -16.28 -10.00 -21.56
N GLY A 562 -17.04 -8.94 -21.32
CA GLY A 562 -18.51 -8.97 -21.21
C GLY A 562 -19.10 -9.16 -19.80
N SER A 563 -18.32 -9.59 -18.81
CA SER A 563 -18.75 -9.62 -17.40
C SER A 563 -17.55 -9.48 -16.48
N ALA A 564 -17.31 -8.25 -16.03
CA ALA A 564 -16.33 -7.93 -15.00
C ALA A 564 -17.04 -7.12 -13.93
N THR A 565 -17.10 -7.66 -12.72
CA THR A 565 -17.40 -6.89 -11.51
C THR A 565 -16.08 -6.37 -10.94
N PRO A 566 -16.02 -5.14 -10.40
CA PRO A 566 -14.88 -4.73 -9.60
C PRO A 566 -14.76 -5.66 -8.38
N LEU A 567 -13.54 -5.96 -7.94
CA LEU A 567 -13.32 -6.73 -6.70
C LEU A 567 -13.78 -5.93 -5.47
N VAL A 568 -13.54 -4.62 -5.50
CA VAL A 568 -13.93 -3.66 -4.48
C VAL A 568 -14.32 -2.37 -5.20
N GLU A 569 -15.50 -1.85 -4.87
CA GLU A 569 -15.92 -0.49 -5.19
C GLU A 569 -15.87 0.32 -3.88
N HIS A 570 -14.98 1.31 -3.83
CA HIS A 570 -14.86 2.19 -2.67
C HIS A 570 -15.47 3.56 -3.01
N HIS A 571 -16.46 3.97 -2.21
CA HIS A 571 -17.13 5.26 -2.33
C HIS A 571 -16.68 6.18 -1.20
N ASP A 572 -15.86 7.19 -1.51
CA ASP A 572 -15.39 8.14 -0.49
C ASP A 572 -15.51 9.60 -0.95
N GLN A 573 -16.78 10.02 -1.03
CA GLN A 573 -17.30 11.39 -1.12
C GLN A 573 -17.36 12.06 -2.51
N THR A 574 -18.54 12.65 -2.76
CA THR A 574 -18.97 13.86 -3.52
C THR A 574 -18.18 14.49 -4.68
N HIS A 575 -16.90 14.20 -4.91
CA HIS A 575 -16.06 14.93 -5.86
C HIS A 575 -15.23 13.99 -6.76
N PRO A 576 -14.96 14.37 -8.02
CA PRO A 576 -14.19 13.54 -8.95
C PRO A 576 -12.82 13.14 -8.41
N VAL A 577 -12.42 11.89 -8.66
CA VAL A 577 -11.02 11.47 -8.55
C VAL A 577 -10.28 11.96 -9.79
N VAL A 578 -9.25 12.78 -9.58
CA VAL A 578 -8.54 13.51 -10.64
C VAL A 578 -7.23 12.82 -10.99
N CYS A 579 -6.55 12.24 -10.01
CA CYS A 579 -5.30 11.50 -10.19
C CYS A 579 -5.24 10.27 -9.26
N LEU A 580 -4.55 9.23 -9.73
CA LEU A 580 -4.22 8.00 -9.01
C LEU A 580 -2.75 7.68 -9.29
N GLU A 581 -1.98 7.43 -8.25
CA GLU A 581 -0.56 7.06 -8.38
C GLU A 581 -0.23 5.97 -7.35
N ALA A 582 0.34 4.85 -7.78
CA ALA A 582 0.72 3.75 -6.88
C ALA A 582 2.02 4.09 -6.15
N LEU A 583 2.13 3.72 -4.87
CA LEU A 583 3.34 3.99 -4.10
C LEU A 583 4.45 3.00 -4.52
N PRO A 584 5.62 3.44 -5.04
CA PRO A 584 6.64 2.52 -5.57
C PRO A 584 7.18 1.49 -4.56
N SER A 585 7.08 1.81 -3.26
CA SER A 585 7.57 0.97 -2.17
C SER A 585 6.52 0.04 -1.54
N ASN A 586 5.25 0.06 -1.97
CA ASN A 586 4.21 -0.77 -1.36
C ASN A 586 3.04 -1.09 -2.30
N ASP A 587 2.94 -2.37 -2.67
CA ASP A 587 1.91 -2.98 -3.53
C ASP A 587 0.45 -2.83 -3.07
N SER A 588 0.18 -2.39 -1.85
CA SER A 588 -1.20 -2.20 -1.35
C SER A 588 -1.62 -0.74 -1.21
N VAL A 589 -0.71 0.22 -1.41
CA VAL A 589 -0.94 1.63 -1.09
C VAL A 589 -0.86 2.50 -2.33
N LEU A 590 -1.82 3.42 -2.45
CA LEU A 590 -1.86 4.41 -3.53
C LEU A 590 -2.18 5.81 -3.00
N MET A 591 -1.80 6.82 -3.78
CA MET A 591 -2.18 8.21 -3.59
C MET A 591 -3.41 8.52 -4.42
N LEU A 592 -4.42 9.12 -3.77
CA LEU A 592 -5.66 9.57 -4.37
C LEU A 592 -5.68 11.10 -4.36
N ALA A 593 -5.89 11.73 -5.52
CA ALA A 593 -6.15 13.17 -5.62
C ALA A 593 -7.61 13.42 -5.99
N THR A 594 -8.33 14.19 -5.16
CA THR A 594 -9.72 14.60 -5.46
C THR A 594 -9.81 16.07 -5.83
N ARG A 595 -10.84 16.44 -6.61
CA ARG A 595 -11.03 17.81 -7.13
C ARG A 595 -11.12 18.89 -6.04
N ASP A 596 -11.50 18.52 -4.82
CA ASP A 596 -11.57 19.42 -3.66
C ASP A 596 -10.19 19.81 -3.08
N GLY A 597 -9.09 19.35 -3.70
CA GLY A 597 -7.73 19.59 -3.23
C GLY A 597 -7.29 18.65 -2.11
N SER A 598 -8.10 17.65 -1.74
CA SER A 598 -7.66 16.61 -0.80
C SER A 598 -6.72 15.63 -1.48
N LEU A 599 -5.64 15.31 -0.78
CA LEU A 599 -4.75 14.21 -1.11
C LEU A 599 -4.96 13.12 -0.06
N ARG A 600 -5.06 11.86 -0.46
CA ARG A 600 -5.22 10.73 0.49
C ARG A 600 -4.23 9.62 0.19
N LEU A 601 -3.59 9.09 1.23
CA LEU A 601 -2.88 7.83 1.20
C LEU A 601 -3.89 6.74 1.55
N TRP A 602 -4.16 5.83 0.63
CA TRP A 602 -5.19 4.81 0.76
C TRP A 602 -4.58 3.42 0.62
N ASP A 603 -4.79 2.55 1.62
CA ASP A 603 -4.52 1.13 1.49
C ASP A 603 -5.74 0.47 0.85
N PHE A 604 -5.59 0.08 -0.41
CA PHE A 604 -6.68 -0.42 -1.21
C PHE A 604 -7.04 -1.88 -0.90
N ARG A 605 -6.15 -2.63 -0.22
CA ARG A 605 -6.42 -4.01 0.22
C ARG A 605 -7.22 -4.02 1.53
N GLY A 606 -6.87 -3.16 2.48
CA GLY A 606 -7.67 -2.94 3.69
C GLY A 606 -8.90 -2.05 3.49
N ALA A 607 -9.03 -1.39 2.33
CA ALA A 607 -10.00 -0.33 2.05
C ALA A 607 -9.97 0.80 3.09
N THR A 608 -8.79 1.16 3.61
CA THR A 608 -8.64 2.18 4.65
C THR A 608 -7.90 3.41 4.14
N THR A 609 -8.46 4.60 4.42
CA THR A 609 -7.70 5.86 4.27
C THR A 609 -6.67 5.92 5.39
N MET A 610 -5.41 5.60 5.08
CA MET A 610 -4.30 5.68 6.02
C MET A 610 -3.99 7.12 6.42
N ARG A 611 -4.12 8.08 5.48
CA ARG A 611 -3.82 9.49 5.72
C ARG A 611 -4.61 10.40 4.79
N LEU A 612 -4.98 11.58 5.29
CA LEU A 612 -5.66 12.64 4.56
C LEU A 612 -4.89 13.95 4.76
N TRP A 613 -4.51 14.61 3.67
CA TRP A 613 -3.98 15.96 3.69
C TRP A 613 -5.04 16.92 3.13
N ARG A 614 -5.39 17.93 3.94
CA ARG A 614 -6.17 19.11 3.54
C ARG A 614 -5.41 20.32 4.03
N GLN A 615 -4.79 21.06 3.11
CA GLN A 615 -3.93 22.21 3.44
C GLN A 615 -4.65 23.52 3.15
N PRO A 616 -4.76 24.46 4.12
CA PRO A 616 -5.38 25.75 3.88
C PRO A 616 -4.67 26.52 2.76
N GLY A 617 -5.42 27.00 1.77
CA GLY A 617 -4.87 27.72 0.62
C GLY A 617 -4.27 26.84 -0.48
N PHE A 618 -4.12 25.53 -0.27
CA PHE A 618 -3.81 24.61 -1.37
C PHE A 618 -5.08 24.35 -2.19
N SER A 619 -4.95 24.35 -3.51
CA SER A 619 -5.99 23.94 -4.45
C SER A 619 -5.30 23.29 -5.63
N LEU A 620 -5.62 22.02 -5.87
CA LEU A 620 -4.98 21.17 -6.88
C LEU A 620 -5.16 21.79 -8.27
N GLY A 621 -4.05 22.04 -8.96
CA GLY A 621 -4.07 22.59 -10.30
C GLY A 621 -4.54 21.54 -11.31
N THR A 622 -5.38 21.94 -12.28
CA THR A 622 -6.00 20.98 -13.22
C THR A 622 -6.12 21.51 -14.65
N CYS A 623 -5.85 20.65 -15.64
CA CYS A 623 -6.10 20.92 -17.06
C CYS A 623 -7.45 20.37 -17.53
N GLY A 624 -7.89 20.81 -18.72
CA GLY A 624 -9.05 20.28 -19.42
C GLY A 624 -9.94 21.35 -20.08
N GLY A 625 -9.82 21.52 -21.40
CA GLY A 625 -10.69 22.42 -22.17
C GLY A 625 -12.17 21.97 -22.27
N THR A 626 -12.45 20.71 -21.92
CA THR A 626 -13.80 20.09 -21.94
C THR A 626 -14.52 20.15 -20.58
N GLY A 627 -14.04 20.96 -19.64
CA GLY A 627 -14.65 21.15 -18.32
C GLY A 627 -14.40 20.01 -17.31
N ARG A 628 -13.54 19.05 -17.67
CA ARG A 628 -13.17 17.89 -16.84
C ARG A 628 -11.77 18.09 -16.24
N PRO A 629 -11.63 18.13 -14.91
CA PRO A 629 -10.33 18.31 -14.27
C PRO A 629 -9.44 17.07 -14.47
N ARG A 630 -8.17 17.29 -14.79
CA ARG A 630 -7.09 16.30 -14.78
C ARG A 630 -5.82 16.91 -14.19
N CYS A 631 -5.02 16.10 -13.52
CA CYS A 631 -3.69 16.48 -13.02
C CYS A 631 -2.83 15.23 -12.86
N HIS A 632 -1.52 15.43 -12.83
CA HIS A 632 -0.54 14.39 -12.52
C HIS A 632 0.22 14.78 -11.27
N LEU A 633 0.09 13.94 -10.24
CA LEU A 633 0.98 13.98 -9.08
C LEU A 633 2.33 13.38 -9.46
N GLY A 634 3.35 13.68 -8.65
CA GLY A 634 4.62 12.97 -8.71
C GLY A 634 4.99 12.45 -7.33
N ILE A 635 5.12 11.14 -7.18
CA ILE A 635 5.71 10.50 -6.00
C ILE A 635 7.19 10.23 -6.29
N SER A 636 8.04 10.42 -5.28
CA SER A 636 9.46 10.10 -5.44
C SER A 636 9.68 8.59 -5.60
N PRO A 637 10.65 8.14 -6.43
CA PRO A 637 11.01 6.72 -6.57
C PRO A 637 11.26 5.97 -5.26
N ASP A 638 11.69 6.67 -4.20
CA ASP A 638 11.93 6.11 -2.87
C ASP A 638 10.70 6.10 -1.94
N GLY A 639 9.54 6.56 -2.42
CA GLY A 639 8.26 6.58 -1.71
C GLY A 639 8.19 7.56 -0.53
N ARG A 640 9.08 8.57 -0.48
CA ARG A 640 9.19 9.50 0.67
C ARG A 640 8.54 10.86 0.45
N LEU A 641 8.60 11.38 -0.76
CA LEU A 641 8.12 12.71 -1.10
C LEU A 641 6.94 12.60 -2.06
N LEU A 642 5.99 13.51 -1.88
CA LEU A 642 4.90 13.76 -2.82
C LEU A 642 5.03 15.20 -3.31
N ALA A 643 4.99 15.41 -4.62
CA ALA A 643 4.83 16.70 -5.25
C ALA A 643 3.43 16.83 -5.86
N ALA A 644 2.84 18.03 -5.76
CA ALA A 644 1.60 18.37 -6.45
C ALA A 644 1.63 19.82 -6.93
N GLY A 645 1.05 20.04 -8.11
CA GLY A 645 0.81 21.37 -8.66
C GLY A 645 -0.42 22.04 -8.04
N ALA A 646 -0.36 23.36 -7.84
CA ALA A 646 -1.47 24.18 -7.38
C ALA A 646 -1.98 25.15 -8.46
N VAL A 647 -3.24 25.58 -8.30
CA VAL A 647 -3.91 26.57 -9.18
C VAL A 647 -3.20 27.94 -9.17
N ASP A 648 -2.51 28.28 -8.07
CA ASP A 648 -1.78 29.55 -7.91
C ASP A 648 -0.40 29.58 -8.60
N GLY A 649 -0.06 28.56 -9.38
CA GLY A 649 1.24 28.43 -10.06
C GLY A 649 2.39 27.92 -9.16
N SER A 650 2.09 27.57 -7.90
CA SER A 650 3.08 27.00 -6.98
C SER A 650 3.13 25.48 -7.02
N VAL A 651 4.28 24.93 -6.62
CA VAL A 651 4.48 23.49 -6.44
C VAL A 651 4.60 23.20 -4.96
N TRP A 652 3.83 22.24 -4.45
CA TRP A 652 3.84 21.86 -3.04
C TRP A 652 4.50 20.50 -2.89
N VAL A 653 5.36 20.35 -1.87
CA VAL A 653 6.05 19.09 -1.56
C VAL A 653 5.77 18.66 -0.12
N TRP A 654 5.29 17.43 0.06
CA TRP A 654 5.02 16.81 1.36
C TRP A 654 6.01 15.69 1.64
N ASP A 655 6.47 15.59 2.89
CA ASP A 655 7.14 14.40 3.41
C ASP A 655 6.08 13.38 3.91
N LEU A 656 6.11 12.19 3.33
CA LEU A 656 5.22 11.08 3.62
C LEU A 656 5.58 10.36 4.94
N ARG A 657 6.82 10.51 5.43
CA ARG A 657 7.32 9.92 6.68
C ARG A 657 7.11 10.82 7.89
N THR A 658 7.38 12.12 7.79
CA THR A 658 7.32 13.02 8.96
C THR A 658 5.92 13.58 9.21
N ALA A 659 5.06 12.77 9.85
CA ALA A 659 3.87 13.27 10.53
C ALA A 659 3.45 12.39 11.68
N GLY A 660 3.05 13.02 12.79
CA GLY A 660 2.36 12.34 13.88
C GLY A 660 0.96 11.89 13.48
N ALA A 661 0.47 10.87 14.18
CA ALA A 661 -0.89 10.36 14.02
C ALA A 661 -1.92 11.37 14.54
N GLY A 662 -2.32 12.33 13.70
CA GLY A 662 -3.38 13.27 14.00
C GLY A 662 -3.70 14.22 12.83
N PRO A 663 -4.98 14.60 12.63
CA PRO A 663 -5.37 15.59 11.63
C PRO A 663 -4.80 16.96 12.04
N GLY A 664 -3.70 17.36 11.41
CA GLY A 664 -2.97 18.61 11.69
C GLY A 664 -1.60 18.44 12.35
N ALA A 665 -1.15 17.22 12.67
CA ALA A 665 0.15 16.95 13.32
C ALA A 665 1.26 16.50 12.34
N GLY A 666 1.23 17.00 11.09
CA GLY A 666 2.25 16.72 10.08
C GLY A 666 3.24 17.86 9.91
N ALA A 667 4.45 17.55 9.44
CA ALA A 667 5.36 18.58 8.96
C ALA A 667 4.66 19.44 7.90
N GLU A 668 4.76 20.76 8.01
CA GLU A 668 4.17 21.67 7.04
C GLU A 668 4.78 21.41 5.65
N PRO A 669 3.96 21.32 4.59
CA PRO A 669 4.47 21.10 3.24
C PRO A 669 5.33 22.27 2.80
N LYS A 670 6.40 21.97 2.08
CA LYS A 670 7.25 23.00 1.50
C LYS A 670 6.61 23.50 0.21
N GLN A 671 6.15 24.75 0.21
CA GLN A 671 5.72 25.43 -1.01
C GLN A 671 6.96 25.98 -1.75
N LEU A 672 7.21 25.45 -2.95
CA LEU A 672 8.28 25.91 -3.84
C LEU A 672 7.82 27.15 -4.61
N ARG A 673 8.57 28.24 -4.44
CA ARG A 673 8.39 29.52 -5.13
C ARG A 673 9.77 30.01 -5.56
N GLY A 674 9.89 30.54 -6.78
CA GLY A 674 11.19 30.81 -7.40
C GLY A 674 11.40 32.24 -7.89
N GLY A 675 10.35 33.06 -7.99
CA GLY A 675 10.48 34.44 -8.41
C GLY A 675 10.90 35.39 -7.27
N PRO A 676 11.53 36.53 -7.59
CA PRO A 676 11.93 37.52 -6.59
C PRO A 676 10.70 38.04 -5.82
N GLY A 677 10.79 38.02 -4.48
CA GLY A 677 9.66 38.34 -3.60
C GLY A 677 8.74 37.16 -3.27
N GLY A 678 9.04 35.94 -3.70
CA GLY A 678 8.22 34.75 -3.40
C GLY A 678 7.00 34.63 -4.31
N SER A 679 7.13 35.04 -5.57
CA SER A 679 6.17 34.77 -6.65
C SER A 679 6.30 33.32 -7.16
N PRO A 680 5.18 32.72 -7.64
CA PRO A 680 5.21 31.40 -8.27
C PRO A 680 6.10 31.41 -9.52
N VAL A 681 6.66 30.24 -9.86
CA VAL A 681 7.49 30.08 -11.08
C VAL A 681 6.60 30.00 -12.32
N HIS A 682 5.47 29.30 -12.20
CA HIS A 682 4.48 29.20 -13.26
C HIS A 682 3.51 30.37 -13.22
N GLN A 683 3.10 30.85 -14.40
CA GLN A 683 2.16 31.97 -14.54
C GLN A 683 0.69 31.52 -14.60
N ASP A 684 0.44 30.21 -14.76
CA ASP A 684 -0.87 29.56 -14.72
C ASP A 684 -0.79 28.32 -13.81
N SER A 685 -1.94 27.71 -13.53
CA SER A 685 -2.10 26.47 -12.76
C SER A 685 -1.08 25.40 -13.17
N VAL A 686 -0.36 24.86 -12.19
CA VAL A 686 0.52 23.69 -12.38
C VAL A 686 -0.33 22.43 -12.48
N VAL A 687 -0.18 21.68 -13.57
CA VAL A 687 -1.04 20.55 -13.94
C VAL A 687 -0.37 19.21 -13.65
N ALA A 688 0.92 19.12 -13.90
CA ALA A 688 1.70 17.89 -13.77
C ALA A 688 3.01 18.16 -13.02
N THR A 689 3.38 17.24 -12.16
CA THR A 689 4.67 17.23 -11.45
C THR A 689 5.28 15.84 -11.50
N ALA A 690 6.59 15.71 -11.69
CA ALA A 690 7.25 14.41 -11.71
C ALA A 690 8.67 14.49 -11.14
N PHE A 691 9.10 13.49 -10.36
CA PHE A 691 10.48 13.39 -9.91
C PHE A 691 11.35 12.68 -10.94
N SER A 692 12.63 13.04 -11.06
CA SER A 692 13.62 12.25 -11.79
C SER A 692 13.90 10.93 -11.06
N THR A 693 14.27 9.89 -11.81
CA THR A 693 14.47 8.56 -11.23
C THR A 693 15.72 8.44 -10.36
N ASP A 694 16.69 9.32 -10.60
CA ASP A 694 17.89 9.51 -9.78
C ASP A 694 17.70 10.45 -8.58
N MET A 695 16.49 10.99 -8.37
CA MET A 695 16.15 11.98 -7.33
C MET A 695 16.92 13.31 -7.38
N THR A 696 17.66 13.59 -8.46
CA THR A 696 18.40 14.85 -8.63
C THR A 696 17.52 16.05 -9.01
N ALA A 697 16.32 15.81 -9.52
CA ALA A 697 15.42 16.85 -10.00
C ALA A 697 13.94 16.57 -9.73
N LEU A 698 13.18 17.64 -9.58
CA LEU A 698 11.73 17.69 -9.66
C LEU A 698 11.36 18.51 -10.90
N LEU A 699 10.38 18.04 -11.67
CA LEU A 699 9.84 18.74 -12.83
C LEU A 699 8.41 19.17 -12.53
N SER A 700 8.03 20.34 -13.04
CA SER A 700 6.64 20.82 -13.00
C SER A 700 6.23 21.45 -14.33
N ALA A 701 4.97 21.23 -14.71
CA ALA A 701 4.39 21.73 -15.95
C ALA A 701 3.10 22.50 -15.69
N ASP A 702 2.91 23.62 -16.39
CA ASP A 702 1.70 24.42 -16.31
C ASP A 702 0.75 24.25 -17.50
N LYS A 703 -0.46 24.77 -17.29
CA LYS A 703 -1.55 24.83 -18.26
C LYS A 703 -1.30 25.80 -19.42
N ALA A 704 -0.30 26.70 -19.35
CA ALA A 704 0.11 27.54 -20.47
C ALA A 704 1.11 26.84 -21.41
N GLY A 705 1.79 25.80 -20.94
CA GLY A 705 2.79 25.03 -21.68
C GLY A 705 4.23 25.27 -21.22
N GLY A 706 4.44 25.94 -20.08
CA GLY A 706 5.74 26.14 -19.46
C GLY A 706 6.19 24.92 -18.64
N LEU A 707 7.49 24.61 -18.69
CA LEU A 707 8.15 23.59 -17.86
C LEU A 707 9.19 24.24 -16.95
N ALA A 708 9.24 23.83 -15.69
CA ALA A 708 10.29 24.21 -14.76
C ALA A 708 11.02 22.97 -14.23
N PHE A 709 12.34 23.05 -14.21
CA PHE A 709 13.25 22.02 -13.71
C PHE A 709 13.87 22.52 -12.41
N TRP A 710 13.54 21.86 -11.32
CA TRP A 710 14.00 22.17 -9.97
C TRP A 710 15.08 21.16 -9.60
N GLN A 711 16.28 21.62 -9.26
CA GLN A 711 17.30 20.73 -8.71
C GLN A 711 17.00 20.42 -7.24
N MET A 712 17.22 19.16 -6.86
CA MET A 712 17.11 18.67 -5.50
C MET A 712 18.54 18.45 -4.97
N GLU A 713 18.82 18.90 -3.73
CA GLU A 713 20.13 18.76 -3.05
C GLU A 713 20.04 17.79 -1.85
#